data_AF-A0A1C0Z5J1-F1
#
_entry.id   AF-A0A1C0Z5J1-F1
#
_cell.length_a   1.000
_cell.length_b   1.000
_cell.length_c   1.000
_cell.angle_alpha   90.00
_cell.angle_beta   90.00
_cell.angle_gamma   90.00
#
_symmetry.space_group_name_H-M   'P 1'
#
loop_
_entity.id
_entity.type
_entity.pdbx_description
1 polymer ?
#
loop_
_entity_poly.entity_id
_entity_poly.type
_entity_poly.pdbx_seq_one_letter_code
_entity_poly.pdbx_strand_id
1 'polypeptide(L)'
;MGKFGWLSWKEGLPLWVSSMLNRGSIGEHEELFESIAKNRVNVLTEWADDRWASLKSRTEELQYVEQSAYNDYLQHSKNRSTYFTELFLLDRQGVVFASSYAQHIGTAYNGGVYRQALEEVWKTKKPLLYGPFIDSWTEEIGRRTSMFHDAVTLLFIQPMIENGEVTMLLIARVPNDVMGDLIQREAGHIFSDSGDNYIFMIRPFFDRTILPGTALSRSRFEDASFSFGENLKAGVQTKEWGTVKIECHTEFEIRFTDPATNELHSGVANTIANGGNLQVTFPGYADYRHIPVVGKGVTFQMPHSLDVWGMMCEADLAEVYRTRSIGLTFGYSFMTFMLTNVVLFQLMTDLNMPAIGILLVNFLYVMLGGYFFIERRIKPIVEQVRTMTKAVQQIAEGGGDLTRRIPEDMLTRNEIGMMGRWVNNFVDSQNHLLAKVKETTTRVLQTNVVLHEQTSQVEGQSAHVQTEVQEMFAAMGQQLVDVREAMSRIDTIRATMDQLEQQSMQHLVDAQRQVANINDKMTTIVEEVTEAQLITKDFSESSRNIEGVVESIRAIADQTNLLALNASIEAARAGEHGKGFAVVAEEIRKLANETKSATTEIDDTLRQIEGNAFAVEQAIIHSAVEVERGASYIGEVQHVLEQMSHEGQSEQATEQMRDIVQSIAASSEQNVRAATNVEQAMKEMLAIMQRVQRETDRSGLVIRNLAQTVNKFDVG
;
A
#
# COMPACT_ATOMS: atom_id res chain seq x y z
N MET A 1 45.87 -17.52 -20.51
CA MET A 1 45.56 -16.20 -19.89
C MET A 1 46.85 -15.40 -19.82
N GLY A 2 46.82 -14.12 -20.24
CA GLY A 2 47.98 -13.24 -20.17
C GLY A 2 48.27 -12.75 -18.74
N LYS A 3 49.25 -11.86 -18.58
CA LYS A 3 49.59 -11.24 -17.28
C LYS A 3 48.42 -10.43 -16.66
N PHE A 4 47.39 -10.12 -17.43
CA PHE A 4 46.22 -9.33 -17.03
C PHE A 4 44.89 -10.10 -17.21
N GLY A 5 44.93 -11.44 -17.17
CA GLY A 5 43.73 -12.27 -17.30
C GLY A 5 43.21 -12.34 -18.73
N TRP A 6 41.96 -11.90 -18.93
CA TRP A 6 41.29 -11.80 -20.23
C TRP A 6 41.51 -10.46 -20.93
N LEU A 7 42.12 -9.48 -20.25
CA LEU A 7 42.35 -8.13 -20.77
C LEU A 7 43.61 -8.04 -21.63
N SER A 8 43.56 -7.17 -22.64
CA SER A 8 44.73 -6.78 -23.43
C SER A 8 45.76 -6.02 -22.59
N TRP A 9 47.01 -5.94 -23.05
CA TRP A 9 48.05 -5.16 -22.34
C TRP A 9 47.68 -3.67 -22.21
N LYS A 10 47.04 -3.10 -23.25
CA LYS A 10 46.67 -1.68 -23.30
C LYS A 10 45.57 -1.34 -22.29
N GLU A 11 44.63 -2.26 -22.06
CA GLU A 11 43.51 -2.07 -21.13
C GLU A 11 43.84 -2.53 -19.71
N GLY A 12 44.54 -3.66 -19.59
CA GLY A 12 44.87 -4.29 -18.31
C GLY A 12 45.85 -3.48 -17.48
N LEU A 13 46.87 -2.86 -18.09
CA LEU A 13 47.91 -2.15 -17.33
C LEU A 13 47.36 -0.93 -16.56
N PRO A 14 46.59 0.01 -17.15
CA PRO A 14 46.01 1.13 -16.41
C PRO A 14 45.08 0.70 -15.28
N LEU A 15 44.24 -0.31 -15.52
CA LEU A 15 43.29 -0.84 -14.54
C LEU A 15 44.02 -1.56 -13.40
N TRP A 16 45.06 -2.33 -13.71
CA TRP A 16 45.89 -3.00 -12.71
C TRP A 16 46.59 -2.00 -11.80
N VAL A 17 47.18 -0.93 -12.37
CA VAL A 17 47.80 0.15 -11.57
C VAL A 17 46.75 0.80 -10.65
N SER A 18 45.57 1.13 -11.18
CA SER A 18 44.51 1.76 -10.40
C SER A 18 43.99 0.86 -9.28
N SER A 19 43.84 -0.44 -9.54
CA SER A 19 43.44 -1.44 -8.55
C SER A 19 44.52 -1.64 -7.48
N MET A 20 45.80 -1.64 -7.87
CA MET A 20 46.90 -1.78 -6.91
C MET A 20 47.03 -0.56 -5.99
N LEU A 21 46.85 0.66 -6.52
CA LEU A 21 46.85 1.89 -5.72
C LEU A 21 45.72 1.93 -4.68
N ASN A 22 44.60 1.27 -4.96
CA ASN A 22 43.41 1.24 -4.13
C ASN A 22 43.16 -0.17 -3.53
N ARG A 23 44.20 -1.01 -3.40
CA ARG A 23 44.03 -2.37 -2.89
C ARG A 23 43.45 -2.42 -1.46
N GLY A 24 43.66 -1.36 -0.69
CA GLY A 24 43.12 -1.22 0.66
C GLY A 24 41.58 -1.10 0.72
N SER A 25 40.92 -0.66 -0.37
CA SER A 25 39.46 -0.48 -0.41
C SER A 25 38.70 -1.71 -0.91
N ILE A 26 39.37 -2.84 -1.17
CA ILE A 26 38.70 -4.06 -1.66
C ILE A 26 37.58 -4.50 -0.71
N GLY A 27 37.84 -4.55 0.60
CA GLY A 27 36.82 -4.94 1.59
C GLY A 27 35.64 -3.95 1.65
N GLU A 28 35.90 -2.66 1.48
CA GLU A 28 34.84 -1.64 1.39
C GLU A 28 33.98 -1.84 0.14
N HIS A 29 34.59 -2.19 -0.99
CA HIS A 29 33.86 -2.52 -2.22
C HIS A 29 33.05 -3.82 -2.09
N GLU A 30 33.57 -4.84 -1.40
CA GLU A 30 32.83 -6.07 -1.10
C GLU A 30 31.56 -5.75 -0.30
N GLU A 31 31.70 -5.03 0.81
CA GLU A 31 30.57 -4.65 1.66
C GLU A 31 29.57 -3.75 0.93
N LEU A 32 30.07 -2.83 0.10
CA LEU A 32 29.27 -1.94 -0.71
C LEU A 32 28.36 -2.70 -1.68
N PHE A 33 28.92 -3.56 -2.53
CA PHE A 33 28.13 -4.29 -3.52
C PHE A 33 27.20 -5.31 -2.86
N GLU A 34 27.59 -5.91 -1.73
CA GLU A 34 26.71 -6.76 -0.93
C GLU A 34 25.49 -5.97 -0.40
N SER A 35 25.73 -4.78 0.14
CA SER A 35 24.70 -3.89 0.68
C SER A 35 23.75 -3.39 -0.41
N ILE A 36 24.28 -2.93 -1.55
CA ILE A 36 23.48 -2.48 -2.71
C ILE A 36 22.55 -3.60 -3.16
N ALA A 37 23.10 -4.79 -3.40
CA ALA A 37 22.33 -5.92 -3.89
C ALA A 37 21.24 -6.35 -2.89
N LYS A 38 21.58 -6.41 -1.59
CA LYS A 38 20.60 -6.75 -0.54
C LYS A 38 19.48 -5.70 -0.46
N ASN A 39 19.81 -4.42 -0.45
CA ASN A 39 18.81 -3.35 -0.34
C ASN A 39 17.84 -3.35 -1.52
N ARG A 40 18.32 -3.62 -2.74
CA ARG A 40 17.48 -3.69 -3.93
C ARG A 40 16.52 -4.89 -3.92
N VAL A 41 16.98 -6.06 -3.46
CA VAL A 41 16.07 -7.20 -3.23
C VAL A 41 15.00 -6.84 -2.20
N ASN A 42 15.38 -6.17 -1.11
CA ASN A 42 14.42 -5.74 -0.09
C ASN A 42 13.39 -4.76 -0.66
N VAL A 43 13.81 -3.76 -1.44
CA VAL A 43 12.90 -2.80 -2.09
C VAL A 43 11.89 -3.51 -2.99
N LEU A 44 12.32 -4.48 -3.80
CA LEU A 44 11.43 -5.27 -4.64
C LEU A 44 10.45 -6.10 -3.82
N THR A 45 10.94 -6.75 -2.75
CA THR A 45 10.12 -7.57 -1.84
C THR A 45 9.05 -6.73 -1.15
N GLU A 46 9.44 -5.63 -0.50
CA GLU A 46 8.53 -4.69 0.17
C GLU A 46 7.52 -4.09 -0.81
N TRP A 47 7.97 -3.74 -2.01
CA TRP A 47 7.08 -3.23 -3.06
C TRP A 47 6.01 -4.26 -3.44
N ALA A 48 6.38 -5.54 -3.59
CA ALA A 48 5.43 -6.59 -3.93
C ALA A 48 4.46 -6.86 -2.77
N ASP A 49 4.93 -6.93 -1.54
CA ASP A 49 4.09 -7.09 -0.35
C ASP A 49 3.07 -5.95 -0.22
N ASP A 50 3.48 -4.70 -0.47
CA ASP A 50 2.57 -3.54 -0.51
C ASP A 50 1.48 -3.69 -1.59
N ARG A 51 1.77 -4.33 -2.74
CA ARG A 51 0.77 -4.61 -3.78
C ARG A 51 -0.19 -5.72 -3.34
N TRP A 52 0.32 -6.77 -2.71
CA TRP A 52 -0.49 -7.86 -2.17
C TRP A 52 -1.46 -7.39 -1.10
N ALA A 53 -0.99 -6.57 -0.15
CA ALA A 53 -1.84 -5.97 0.87
C ALA A 53 -2.95 -5.12 0.25
N SER A 54 -2.61 -4.31 -0.77
CA SER A 54 -3.60 -3.50 -1.49
C SER A 54 -4.63 -4.36 -2.22
N LEU A 55 -4.24 -5.46 -2.85
CA LEU A 55 -5.16 -6.35 -3.57
C LEU A 55 -6.06 -7.13 -2.63
N LYS A 56 -5.55 -7.56 -1.47
CA LYS A 56 -6.34 -8.23 -0.45
C LYS A 56 -7.49 -7.34 0.05
N SER A 57 -7.19 -6.10 0.42
CA SER A 57 -8.22 -5.13 0.83
C SER A 57 -9.27 -4.89 -0.27
N ARG A 58 -8.86 -4.88 -1.54
CA ARG A 58 -9.79 -4.74 -2.67
C ARG A 58 -10.69 -5.95 -2.87
N THR A 59 -10.18 -7.16 -2.65
CA THR A 59 -11.04 -8.36 -2.69
C THR A 59 -12.06 -8.38 -1.56
N GLU A 60 -11.74 -7.79 -0.40
CA GLU A 60 -12.68 -7.64 0.71
C GLU A 60 -13.74 -6.56 0.39
N GLU A 61 -13.35 -5.43 -0.20
CA GLU A 61 -14.29 -4.40 -0.68
C GLU A 61 -15.23 -4.93 -1.78
N LEU A 62 -14.71 -5.71 -2.74
CA LEU A 62 -15.48 -6.25 -3.87
C LEU A 62 -16.62 -7.18 -3.46
N GLN A 63 -16.60 -7.76 -2.25
CA GLN A 63 -17.68 -8.60 -1.72
C GLN A 63 -18.99 -7.84 -1.54
N TYR A 64 -18.91 -6.51 -1.35
CA TYR A 64 -20.05 -5.64 -1.12
C TYR A 64 -20.46 -4.84 -2.36
N VAL A 65 -19.76 -5.03 -3.48
CA VAL A 65 -20.04 -4.31 -4.73
C VAL A 65 -20.96 -5.15 -5.59
N GLU A 66 -22.08 -4.56 -6.00
CA GLU A 66 -22.98 -5.16 -6.99
C GLU A 66 -22.26 -5.44 -8.31
N GLN A 67 -22.55 -6.58 -8.95
CA GLN A 67 -21.84 -7.02 -10.16
C GLN A 67 -21.91 -6.00 -11.30
N SER A 68 -23.00 -5.22 -11.38
CA SER A 68 -23.17 -4.14 -12.36
C SER A 68 -22.16 -2.99 -12.20
N ALA A 69 -21.62 -2.81 -11.00
CA ALA A 69 -20.71 -1.72 -10.65
C ALA A 69 -19.21 -2.12 -10.66
N TYR A 70 -18.88 -3.38 -10.98
CA TYR A 70 -17.50 -3.86 -10.95
C TYR A 70 -16.55 -3.06 -11.85
N ASN A 71 -16.96 -2.69 -13.07
CA ASN A 71 -16.09 -1.95 -13.98
C ASN A 71 -15.72 -0.57 -13.42
N ASP A 72 -16.71 0.15 -12.86
CA ASP A 72 -16.51 1.46 -12.25
C ASP A 72 -15.64 1.35 -11.01
N TYR A 73 -15.89 0.36 -10.15
CA TYR A 73 -15.06 0.07 -8.99
C TYR A 73 -13.61 -0.19 -9.41
N LEU A 74 -13.35 -1.08 -10.38
CA LEU A 74 -12.00 -1.41 -10.85
C LEU A 74 -11.29 -0.19 -11.44
N GLN A 75 -12.02 0.68 -12.16
CA GLN A 75 -11.44 1.91 -12.71
C GLN A 75 -11.07 2.92 -11.62
N HIS A 76 -11.94 3.17 -10.64
CA HIS A 76 -11.63 4.02 -9.49
C HIS A 76 -10.49 3.43 -8.65
N SER A 77 -10.52 2.12 -8.43
CA SER A 77 -9.52 1.34 -7.73
C SER A 77 -8.14 1.46 -8.39
N LYS A 78 -8.06 1.31 -9.71
CA LYS A 78 -6.84 1.52 -10.49
C LYS A 78 -6.32 2.94 -10.35
N ASN A 79 -7.20 3.95 -10.41
CA ASN A 79 -6.81 5.36 -10.31
C ASN A 79 -6.22 5.73 -8.93
N ARG A 80 -6.52 4.95 -7.87
CA ARG A 80 -5.88 5.07 -6.56
C ARG A 80 -4.49 4.40 -6.48
N SER A 81 -4.08 3.64 -7.50
CA SER A 81 -2.77 2.98 -7.56
C SER A 81 -1.82 3.70 -8.52
N THR A 82 -0.57 3.85 -8.09
CA THR A 82 0.49 4.42 -8.92
C THR A 82 1.02 3.40 -9.95
N TYR A 83 0.95 2.10 -9.67
CA TYR A 83 1.65 1.06 -10.46
C TYR A 83 0.76 0.19 -11.33
N PHE A 84 -0.54 0.05 -11.00
CA PHE A 84 -1.44 -0.81 -11.78
C PHE A 84 -1.82 -0.13 -13.09
N THR A 85 -1.54 -0.79 -14.23
CA THR A 85 -2.05 -0.36 -15.55
C THR A 85 -3.46 -0.85 -15.78
N GLU A 86 -3.81 -1.99 -15.18
CA GLU A 86 -5.14 -2.58 -15.29
C GLU A 86 -5.47 -3.41 -14.05
N LEU A 87 -6.72 -3.34 -13.63
CA LEU A 87 -7.35 -4.31 -12.74
C LEU A 87 -8.51 -4.99 -13.49
N PHE A 88 -8.60 -6.32 -13.42
CA PHE A 88 -9.65 -7.09 -14.07
C PHE A 88 -10.03 -8.35 -13.29
N LEU A 89 -11.25 -8.84 -13.52
CA LEU A 89 -11.83 -10.02 -12.88
C LEU A 89 -11.96 -11.16 -13.89
N LEU A 90 -11.56 -12.35 -13.46
CA LEU A 90 -11.65 -13.59 -14.23
C LEU A 90 -12.55 -14.61 -13.56
N ASP A 91 -13.35 -15.28 -14.37
CA ASP A 91 -14.11 -16.45 -13.96
C ASP A 91 -13.26 -17.73 -13.98
N ARG A 92 -13.88 -18.87 -13.60
CA ARG A 92 -13.21 -20.18 -13.57
C ARG A 92 -12.81 -20.68 -14.97
N GLN A 93 -13.54 -20.26 -16.00
CA GLN A 93 -13.28 -20.57 -17.39
C GLN A 93 -12.08 -19.78 -17.93
N GLY A 94 -11.66 -18.71 -17.24
CA GLY A 94 -10.57 -17.83 -17.67
C GLY A 94 -11.04 -16.71 -18.59
N VAL A 95 -12.32 -16.34 -18.53
CA VAL A 95 -12.90 -15.23 -19.30
C VAL A 95 -12.95 -13.98 -18.44
N VAL A 96 -12.46 -12.87 -19.00
CA VAL A 96 -12.50 -11.56 -18.36
C VAL A 96 -13.92 -11.02 -18.45
N PHE A 97 -14.63 -10.92 -17.33
CA PHE A 97 -16.02 -10.44 -17.32
C PHE A 97 -16.16 -9.01 -16.78
N ALA A 98 -15.13 -8.48 -16.12
CA ALA A 98 -15.07 -7.09 -15.68
C ALA A 98 -13.61 -6.58 -15.74
N SER A 99 -13.42 -5.33 -16.16
CA SER A 99 -12.09 -4.71 -16.23
C SER A 99 -12.16 -3.19 -16.13
N SER A 100 -11.11 -2.59 -15.55
CA SER A 100 -10.80 -1.17 -15.67
C SER A 100 -10.46 -0.71 -17.10
N TYR A 101 -10.23 -1.64 -18.03
CA TYR A 101 -10.04 -1.38 -19.46
C TYR A 101 -11.13 -2.11 -20.26
N ALA A 102 -12.13 -1.35 -20.71
CA ALA A 102 -13.37 -1.90 -21.27
C ALA A 102 -13.17 -2.84 -22.46
N GLN A 103 -12.12 -2.63 -23.29
CA GLN A 103 -11.88 -3.46 -24.47
C GLN A 103 -11.35 -4.87 -24.13
N HIS A 104 -10.80 -5.06 -22.93
CA HIS A 104 -10.29 -6.37 -22.48
C HIS A 104 -11.43 -7.33 -22.08
N ILE A 105 -12.63 -6.80 -21.79
CA ILE A 105 -13.80 -7.59 -21.37
C ILE A 105 -14.22 -8.54 -22.51
N GLY A 106 -14.45 -9.80 -22.17
CA GLY A 106 -14.77 -10.89 -23.10
C GLY A 106 -13.56 -11.68 -23.61
N THR A 107 -12.34 -11.25 -23.28
CA THR A 107 -11.13 -11.99 -23.62
C THR A 107 -11.05 -13.29 -22.82
N ALA A 108 -10.75 -14.39 -23.49
CA ALA A 108 -10.67 -15.72 -22.88
C ALA A 108 -9.24 -16.27 -22.91
N TYR A 109 -8.73 -16.63 -21.74
CA TYR A 109 -7.39 -17.16 -21.54
C TYR A 109 -7.41 -18.68 -21.34
N ASN A 110 -7.83 -19.38 -22.40
CA ASN A 110 -8.15 -20.81 -22.35
C ASN A 110 -6.97 -21.75 -22.65
N GLY A 111 -5.77 -21.22 -22.94
CA GLY A 111 -4.63 -22.01 -23.35
C GLY A 111 -3.28 -21.40 -22.97
N GLY A 112 -2.22 -22.18 -23.19
CA GLY A 112 -0.84 -21.75 -22.96
C GLY A 112 -0.39 -21.79 -21.50
N VAL A 113 0.76 -21.17 -21.25
CA VAL A 113 1.40 -21.13 -19.92
C VAL A 113 0.54 -20.39 -18.90
N TYR A 114 -0.11 -19.30 -19.32
CA TYR A 114 -0.92 -18.48 -18.43
C TYR A 114 -2.11 -19.26 -17.82
N ARG A 115 -2.75 -20.15 -18.59
CA ARG A 115 -3.82 -21.01 -18.05
C ARG A 115 -3.32 -21.89 -16.90
N GLN A 116 -2.08 -22.38 -16.99
CA GLN A 116 -1.48 -23.20 -15.92
C GLN A 116 -1.26 -22.37 -14.64
N ALA A 117 -0.85 -21.11 -14.77
CA ALA A 117 -0.72 -20.20 -13.64
C ALA A 117 -2.06 -19.92 -12.96
N LEU A 118 -3.12 -19.70 -13.74
CA LEU A 118 -4.48 -19.54 -13.20
C LEU A 118 -4.93 -20.82 -12.46
N GLU A 119 -4.75 -22.00 -13.08
CA GLU A 119 -5.13 -23.28 -12.48
C GLU A 119 -4.40 -23.57 -11.17
N GLU A 120 -3.14 -23.14 -11.04
CA GLU A 120 -2.39 -23.25 -9.77
C GLU A 120 -3.05 -22.42 -8.66
N VAL A 121 -3.52 -21.21 -8.95
CA VAL A 121 -4.26 -20.38 -7.98
C VAL A 121 -5.59 -21.01 -7.61
N TRP A 122 -6.36 -21.48 -8.60
CA TRP A 122 -7.64 -22.17 -8.36
C TRP A 122 -7.46 -23.42 -7.47
N LYS A 123 -6.36 -24.16 -7.65
CA LYS A 123 -6.05 -25.38 -6.90
C LYS A 123 -5.52 -25.09 -5.50
N THR A 124 -4.60 -24.15 -5.36
CA THR A 124 -3.93 -23.87 -4.09
C THR A 124 -4.68 -22.90 -3.20
N LYS A 125 -5.60 -22.11 -3.78
CA LYS A 125 -6.32 -21.01 -3.12
C LYS A 125 -5.37 -19.94 -2.56
N LYS A 126 -4.17 -19.82 -3.11
CA LYS A 126 -3.13 -18.86 -2.68
C LYS A 126 -2.85 -17.82 -3.76
N PRO A 127 -2.50 -16.58 -3.38
CA PRO A 127 -2.05 -15.57 -4.33
C PRO A 127 -0.81 -16.03 -5.10
N LEU A 128 -0.69 -15.59 -6.35
CA LEU A 128 0.43 -15.92 -7.25
C LEU A 128 0.91 -14.68 -8.01
N LEU A 129 2.20 -14.37 -7.91
CA LEU A 129 2.88 -13.45 -8.82
C LEU A 129 3.33 -14.26 -10.03
N TYR A 130 2.79 -13.93 -11.20
CA TYR A 130 3.20 -14.54 -12.46
C TYR A 130 3.85 -13.51 -13.36
N GLY A 131 5.03 -13.81 -13.87
CA GLY A 131 5.73 -12.95 -14.80
C GLY A 131 7.00 -13.63 -15.31
N PRO A 132 7.40 -13.36 -16.56
CA PRO A 132 6.84 -12.36 -17.48
C PRO A 132 5.52 -12.81 -18.14
N PHE A 133 4.59 -11.87 -18.35
CA PHE A 133 3.33 -12.05 -19.06
C PHE A 133 3.25 -11.13 -20.28
N ILE A 134 2.81 -11.68 -21.41
CA ILE A 134 2.69 -10.99 -22.69
C ILE A 134 1.32 -11.32 -23.29
N ASP A 135 0.59 -10.29 -23.71
CA ASP A 135 -0.67 -10.41 -24.45
C ASP A 135 -0.83 -9.24 -25.44
N SER A 136 -1.88 -9.28 -26.27
CA SER A 136 -2.18 -8.21 -27.22
C SER A 136 -2.57 -6.89 -26.57
N TRP A 137 -3.08 -6.92 -25.34
CA TRP A 137 -3.58 -5.72 -24.64
C TRP A 137 -2.47 -4.91 -23.97
N THR A 138 -1.33 -5.54 -23.66
CA THR A 138 -0.25 -4.90 -22.90
C THR A 138 0.22 -3.63 -23.60
N GLU A 139 0.44 -3.66 -24.91
CA GLU A 139 0.84 -2.48 -25.69
C GLU A 139 -0.28 -1.43 -25.80
N GLU A 140 -1.55 -1.84 -25.89
CA GLU A 140 -2.70 -0.94 -26.09
C GLU A 140 -3.11 -0.17 -24.83
N ILE A 141 -2.97 -0.77 -23.64
CA ILE A 141 -3.34 -0.14 -22.35
C ILE A 141 -2.44 1.07 -22.05
N GLY A 142 -1.18 1.05 -22.53
CA GLY A 142 -0.24 2.15 -22.41
C GLY A 142 0.44 2.28 -21.04
N ARG A 143 1.39 3.24 -20.96
CA ARG A 143 2.34 3.40 -19.85
C ARG A 143 1.69 3.95 -18.58
N ARG A 144 2.31 3.67 -17.42
CA ARG A 144 1.91 4.24 -16.12
C ARG A 144 2.97 5.14 -15.50
N THR A 145 4.10 4.58 -15.04
CA THR A 145 5.14 5.32 -14.30
C THR A 145 6.36 5.66 -15.15
N SER A 146 6.73 4.83 -16.12
CA SER A 146 7.89 5.06 -16.98
C SER A 146 7.54 5.87 -18.23
N MET A 147 8.58 6.50 -18.80
CA MET A 147 8.52 7.08 -20.14
C MET A 147 8.50 6.01 -21.24
N PHE A 148 9.04 4.82 -20.95
CA PHE A 148 9.04 3.63 -21.79
C PHE A 148 7.79 2.77 -21.53
N HIS A 149 7.35 1.99 -22.52
CA HIS A 149 6.20 1.10 -22.37
C HIS A 149 6.62 -0.30 -22.79
N ASP A 150 6.90 -1.15 -21.81
CA ASP A 150 7.33 -2.54 -22.06
C ASP A 150 6.13 -3.39 -22.51
N ALA A 151 6.32 -4.24 -23.52
CA ALA A 151 5.34 -5.23 -23.97
C ALA A 151 5.16 -6.39 -22.97
N VAL A 152 5.97 -6.40 -21.91
CA VAL A 152 5.97 -7.41 -20.85
C VAL A 152 5.43 -6.82 -19.55
N THR A 153 4.59 -7.59 -18.86
CA THR A 153 4.02 -7.24 -17.56
C THR A 153 4.19 -8.36 -16.54
N LEU A 154 3.95 -8.03 -15.28
CA LEU A 154 3.71 -8.95 -14.18
C LEU A 154 2.21 -8.97 -13.87
N LEU A 155 1.71 -10.15 -13.53
CA LEU A 155 0.35 -10.36 -13.07
C LEU A 155 0.35 -10.73 -11.58
N PHE A 156 -0.29 -9.90 -10.78
CA PHE A 156 -0.62 -10.21 -9.40
C PHE A 156 -2.01 -10.86 -9.39
N ILE A 157 -2.06 -12.17 -9.18
CA ILE A 157 -3.29 -12.96 -9.21
C ILE A 157 -3.76 -13.20 -7.77
N GLN A 158 -4.81 -12.49 -7.37
CA GLN A 158 -5.40 -12.56 -6.03
C GLN A 158 -6.71 -13.35 -6.07
N PRO A 159 -6.81 -14.51 -5.40
CA PRO A 159 -8.06 -15.27 -5.33
C PRO A 159 -9.07 -14.59 -4.40
N MET A 160 -10.33 -14.54 -4.84
CA MET A 160 -11.45 -14.16 -3.98
C MET A 160 -12.14 -15.42 -3.47
N ILE A 161 -12.25 -15.53 -2.14
CA ILE A 161 -12.73 -16.73 -1.46
C ILE A 161 -14.02 -16.41 -0.75
N GLU A 162 -15.09 -17.14 -1.08
CA GLU A 162 -16.37 -17.10 -0.37
C GLU A 162 -16.73 -18.51 0.09
N ASN A 163 -17.16 -18.66 1.34
CA ASN A 163 -17.50 -19.96 1.93
C ASN A 163 -16.40 -21.03 1.78
N GLY A 164 -15.13 -20.60 1.72
CA GLY A 164 -13.97 -21.48 1.57
C GLY A 164 -13.66 -21.93 0.14
N GLU A 165 -14.43 -21.53 -0.86
CA GLU A 165 -14.19 -21.79 -2.28
C GLU A 165 -13.79 -20.51 -3.03
N VAL A 166 -12.92 -20.65 -4.02
CA VAL A 166 -12.56 -19.52 -4.88
C VAL A 166 -13.73 -19.27 -5.83
N THR A 167 -14.28 -18.06 -5.84
CA THR A 167 -15.40 -17.69 -6.71
C THR A 167 -14.92 -17.02 -7.99
N MET A 168 -13.96 -16.11 -7.87
CA MET A 168 -13.33 -15.37 -8.96
C MET A 168 -11.89 -14.99 -8.62
N LEU A 169 -11.14 -14.53 -9.63
CA LEU A 169 -9.79 -14.02 -9.45
C LEU A 169 -9.75 -12.52 -9.77
N LEU A 170 -9.18 -11.72 -8.86
CA LEU A 170 -8.79 -10.35 -9.12
C LEU A 170 -7.35 -10.34 -9.63
N ILE A 171 -7.13 -9.78 -10.81
CA ILE A 171 -5.80 -9.65 -11.39
C ILE A 171 -5.41 -8.19 -11.51
N ALA A 172 -4.20 -7.90 -11.04
CA ALA A 172 -3.53 -6.63 -11.29
C ALA A 172 -2.40 -6.81 -12.29
N ARG A 173 -2.47 -6.03 -13.38
CA ARG A 173 -1.42 -5.93 -14.38
C ARG A 173 -0.46 -4.80 -13.99
N VAL A 174 0.82 -5.13 -13.95
CA VAL A 174 1.89 -4.20 -13.62
C VAL A 174 2.97 -4.27 -14.70
N PRO A 175 3.32 -3.14 -15.33
CA PRO A 175 4.44 -3.09 -16.26
C PRO A 175 5.77 -3.54 -15.64
N ASN A 176 6.56 -4.27 -16.40
CA ASN A 176 7.80 -4.89 -15.95
C ASN A 176 8.92 -3.85 -15.68
N ASP A 177 8.87 -2.74 -16.42
CA ASP A 177 9.70 -1.54 -16.26
C ASP A 177 9.64 -0.90 -14.86
N VAL A 178 8.55 -1.11 -14.10
CA VAL A 178 8.40 -0.66 -12.71
C VAL A 178 9.50 -1.25 -11.84
N MET A 179 9.88 -2.51 -12.06
CA MET A 179 10.97 -3.13 -11.31
C MET A 179 12.32 -2.49 -11.63
N GLY A 180 12.53 -2.16 -12.91
CA GLY A 180 13.69 -1.39 -13.35
C GLY A 180 13.77 -0.04 -12.63
N ASP A 181 12.66 0.72 -12.60
CA ASP A 181 12.61 1.99 -11.87
C ASP A 181 12.92 1.81 -10.38
N LEU A 182 12.35 0.79 -9.73
CA LEU A 182 12.53 0.55 -8.29
C LEU A 182 13.99 0.28 -7.93
N ILE A 183 14.67 -0.56 -8.71
CA ILE A 183 16.08 -0.82 -8.45
C ILE A 183 16.91 0.39 -8.89
N GLN A 184 16.59 1.07 -9.99
CA GLN A 184 17.45 2.13 -10.52
C GLN A 184 17.35 3.49 -9.78
N ARG A 185 16.37 3.72 -8.92
CA ARG A 185 16.12 5.00 -8.18
C ARG A 185 17.13 5.37 -7.08
N GLU A 186 18.42 5.09 -7.24
CA GLU A 186 19.46 5.67 -6.38
C GLU A 186 19.76 7.11 -6.80
N ALA A 187 19.21 8.10 -6.10
CA ALA A 187 19.38 9.50 -6.47
C ALA A 187 20.78 10.09 -6.21
N GLY A 188 21.70 9.34 -5.57
CA GLY A 188 23.11 9.73 -5.45
C GLY A 188 24.10 8.89 -6.26
N HIS A 189 23.63 7.99 -7.15
CA HIS A 189 24.43 7.12 -8.03
C HIS A 189 25.89 6.94 -7.56
N ILE A 190 26.14 5.98 -6.66
CA ILE A 190 27.49 5.78 -6.07
C ILE A 190 28.56 5.68 -7.17
N PHE A 191 28.17 5.03 -8.27
CA PHE A 191 28.88 4.97 -9.54
C PHE A 191 28.03 5.66 -10.61
N SER A 192 28.17 6.98 -10.75
CA SER A 192 27.40 7.82 -11.67
C SER A 192 27.74 7.56 -13.13
N ASP A 193 28.97 7.12 -13.40
CA ASP A 193 29.47 6.96 -14.76
C ASP A 193 29.31 5.53 -15.30
N SER A 194 28.85 4.56 -14.51
CA SER A 194 28.82 3.15 -14.95
C SER A 194 27.96 2.18 -14.13
N GLY A 195 27.39 2.60 -12.99
CA GLY A 195 26.63 1.70 -12.13
C GLY A 195 25.36 1.20 -12.80
N ASP A 196 25.28 -0.09 -13.10
CA ASP A 196 24.15 -0.74 -13.76
C ASP A 196 23.53 -1.84 -12.89
N ASN A 197 22.21 -1.97 -12.97
CA ASN A 197 21.47 -2.94 -12.19
C ASN A 197 20.31 -3.47 -13.01
N TYR A 198 20.25 -4.79 -13.13
CA TYR A 198 19.28 -5.48 -13.96
C TYR A 198 18.87 -6.80 -13.35
N ILE A 199 17.64 -7.21 -13.64
CA ILE A 199 17.02 -8.46 -13.21
C ILE A 199 17.01 -9.40 -14.42
N PHE A 200 17.23 -10.69 -14.16
CA PHE A 200 17.21 -11.73 -15.16
C PHE A 200 16.56 -12.99 -14.63
N MET A 201 16.01 -13.81 -15.53
CA MET A 201 15.40 -15.08 -15.20
C MET A 201 16.47 -16.11 -14.85
N ILE A 202 16.38 -16.76 -13.69
CA ILE A 202 17.24 -17.89 -13.33
C ILE A 202 16.55 -19.20 -13.66
N ARG A 203 15.32 -19.37 -13.18
CA ARG A 203 14.55 -20.59 -13.37
C ARG A 203 13.05 -20.26 -13.46
N PRO A 204 12.46 -20.29 -14.66
CA PRO A 204 11.03 -20.17 -14.80
C PRO A 204 10.34 -21.45 -14.31
N PHE A 205 9.18 -21.30 -13.70
CA PHE A 205 8.36 -22.40 -13.21
C PHE A 205 7.36 -22.88 -14.26
N PHE A 206 6.58 -21.94 -14.81
CA PHE A 206 5.53 -22.25 -15.79
C PHE A 206 6.07 -22.26 -17.23
N ASP A 207 6.67 -21.16 -17.69
CA ASP A 207 7.20 -21.08 -19.06
C ASP A 207 8.65 -21.59 -19.13
N ARG A 208 8.81 -22.89 -19.38
CA ARG A 208 10.14 -23.50 -19.53
C ARG A 208 10.86 -23.14 -20.84
N THR A 209 10.22 -22.39 -21.73
CA THR A 209 10.88 -21.90 -22.95
C THR A 209 11.79 -20.70 -22.69
N ILE A 210 11.56 -19.99 -21.58
CA ILE A 210 12.41 -18.87 -21.15
C ILE A 210 13.77 -19.40 -20.71
N LEU A 211 14.82 -18.94 -21.39
CA LEU A 211 16.18 -19.39 -21.10
C LEU A 211 16.73 -18.68 -19.85
N PRO A 212 17.55 -19.35 -19.02
CA PRO A 212 18.28 -18.70 -17.94
C PRO A 212 19.18 -17.56 -18.47
N GLY A 213 19.18 -16.44 -17.75
CA GLY A 213 19.86 -15.19 -18.10
C GLY A 213 19.09 -14.26 -19.04
N THR A 214 17.83 -14.58 -19.38
CA THR A 214 16.93 -13.68 -20.12
C THR A 214 16.59 -12.48 -19.24
N ALA A 215 16.66 -11.27 -19.77
CA ALA A 215 16.40 -10.05 -19.00
C ALA A 215 14.92 -9.95 -18.58
N LEU A 216 14.67 -9.46 -17.37
CA LEU A 216 13.35 -9.22 -16.79
C LEU A 216 13.18 -7.78 -16.35
N SER A 217 14.17 -6.91 -16.49
CA SER A 217 14.01 -5.50 -16.15
C SER A 217 15.04 -4.63 -16.84
N ARG A 218 14.75 -3.33 -16.82
CA ARG A 218 15.60 -2.32 -17.45
C ARG A 218 17.02 -2.25 -16.96
N SER A 219 17.96 -2.16 -17.90
CA SER A 219 19.32 -1.67 -17.68
C SER A 219 19.33 -0.14 -17.76
N ARG A 220 20.27 0.52 -17.05
CA ARG A 220 20.34 2.00 -17.02
C ARG A 220 20.78 2.64 -18.34
N PHE A 221 21.25 1.86 -19.33
CA PHE A 221 21.76 2.40 -20.59
C PHE A 221 20.67 2.86 -21.58
N GLU A 222 19.38 2.80 -21.23
CA GLU A 222 18.28 3.06 -22.18
C GLU A 222 17.65 4.46 -22.15
N ASP A 223 17.84 5.26 -21.10
CA ASP A 223 17.05 6.49 -20.89
C ASP A 223 17.83 7.80 -21.08
N ALA A 224 19.01 7.76 -21.69
CA ALA A 224 19.91 8.92 -21.85
C ALA A 224 20.25 9.65 -20.52
N SER A 225 20.05 8.96 -19.40
CA SER A 225 20.41 9.37 -18.04
C SER A 225 21.92 9.37 -17.79
N PHE A 226 22.70 8.90 -18.77
CA PHE A 226 24.14 9.09 -18.83
C PHE A 226 24.49 10.48 -19.33
N SER A 227 25.43 11.13 -18.66
CA SER A 227 26.09 12.33 -19.19
C SER A 227 26.92 12.03 -20.45
N PHE A 228 27.35 10.76 -20.67
CA PHE A 228 28.09 10.32 -21.87
C PHE A 228 27.92 8.80 -22.16
N GLY A 229 27.01 8.38 -23.05
CA GLY A 229 26.91 6.96 -23.47
C GLY A 229 25.93 6.69 -24.61
N GLU A 230 26.18 5.62 -25.38
CA GLU A 230 25.26 5.06 -26.39
C GLU A 230 24.14 4.26 -25.69
N ASN A 231 22.96 4.19 -26.33
CA ASN A 231 21.74 3.60 -25.75
C ASN A 231 21.33 2.33 -26.51
N LEU A 232 20.86 1.28 -25.82
CA LEU A 232 20.40 0.02 -26.43
C LEU A 232 19.31 0.22 -27.51
N LYS A 233 18.44 1.23 -27.38
CA LYS A 233 17.45 1.62 -28.40
C LYS A 233 18.08 2.29 -29.62
N ALA A 234 19.16 3.06 -29.43
CA ALA A 234 19.96 3.63 -30.50
C ALA A 234 20.97 2.62 -31.09
N GLY A 235 21.20 1.53 -30.36
CA GLY A 235 22.26 0.56 -30.57
C GLY A 235 23.52 0.94 -29.81
N VAL A 236 24.03 0.02 -28.98
CA VAL A 236 25.34 0.13 -28.31
C VAL A 236 26.38 -0.53 -29.19
N GLN A 237 27.33 0.23 -29.71
CA GLN A 237 28.48 -0.30 -30.43
C GLN A 237 29.40 -1.02 -29.46
N THR A 238 29.48 -2.33 -29.61
CA THR A 238 30.55 -3.11 -29.00
C THR A 238 31.85 -2.84 -29.76
N LYS A 239 32.98 -2.91 -29.06
CA LYS A 239 34.29 -2.54 -29.63
C LYS A 239 34.61 -3.27 -30.94
N GLU A 240 34.36 -4.59 -30.97
CA GLU A 240 34.76 -5.46 -32.10
C GLU A 240 33.62 -6.36 -32.63
N TRP A 241 32.44 -6.40 -32.00
CA TRP A 241 31.40 -7.42 -32.23
C TRP A 241 30.07 -6.87 -32.76
N GLY A 242 30.06 -5.63 -33.28
CA GLY A 242 28.88 -5.00 -33.87
C GLY A 242 28.01 -4.25 -32.85
N THR A 243 26.79 -3.89 -33.26
CA THR A 243 25.87 -3.09 -32.45
C THR A 243 24.85 -3.98 -31.75
N VAL A 244 24.78 -3.92 -30.42
CA VAL A 244 23.72 -4.54 -29.62
C VAL A 244 22.54 -3.58 -29.60
N LYS A 245 21.38 -4.00 -30.12
CA LYS A 245 20.18 -3.18 -30.23
C LYS A 245 18.94 -4.00 -29.92
N ILE A 246 17.96 -3.38 -29.26
CA ILE A 246 16.61 -3.94 -29.13
C ILE A 246 15.77 -3.68 -30.38
N GLU A 247 15.11 -4.71 -30.90
CA GLU A 247 14.26 -4.69 -32.10
C GLU A 247 12.78 -4.47 -31.74
N CYS A 248 12.29 -5.05 -30.64
CA CYS A 248 10.85 -5.14 -30.35
C CYS A 248 10.40 -4.42 -29.07
N HIS A 249 10.87 -3.21 -28.77
CA HIS A 249 10.38 -2.39 -27.62
C HIS A 249 10.24 -3.14 -26.27
N THR A 250 10.98 -4.23 -26.07
CA THR A 250 11.02 -5.00 -24.84
C THR A 250 12.42 -5.57 -24.66
N GLU A 251 12.92 -5.54 -23.45
CA GLU A 251 14.24 -6.10 -23.13
C GLU A 251 14.20 -7.60 -22.92
N PHE A 252 13.00 -8.19 -22.87
CA PHE A 252 12.84 -9.63 -22.74
C PHE A 252 13.45 -10.42 -23.92
N GLU A 253 13.78 -9.75 -25.02
CA GLU A 253 14.56 -10.32 -26.13
C GLU A 253 16.07 -10.40 -25.85
N ILE A 254 16.56 -9.70 -24.82
CA ILE A 254 17.97 -9.71 -24.42
C ILE A 254 18.22 -10.90 -23.49
N ARG A 255 19.27 -11.66 -23.82
CA ARG A 255 19.92 -12.58 -22.89
C ARG A 255 21.30 -12.04 -22.57
N PHE A 256 21.62 -11.88 -21.29
CA PHE A 256 22.90 -11.30 -20.84
C PHE A 256 24.07 -12.24 -21.17
N THR A 257 24.55 -12.11 -22.40
CA THR A 257 25.60 -12.92 -23.00
C THR A 257 26.80 -12.05 -23.31
N ASP A 258 28.00 -12.61 -23.17
CA ASP A 258 29.23 -11.94 -23.58
C ASP A 258 29.32 -11.98 -25.11
N PRO A 259 29.38 -10.82 -25.81
CA PRO A 259 29.46 -10.77 -27.27
C PRO A 259 30.62 -11.57 -27.86
N ALA A 260 31.71 -11.76 -27.10
CA ALA A 260 32.88 -12.49 -27.57
C ALA A 260 32.68 -14.02 -27.58
N THR A 261 31.87 -14.56 -26.67
CA THR A 261 31.66 -16.02 -26.52
C THR A 261 30.26 -16.46 -26.94
N ASN A 262 29.29 -15.54 -26.99
CA ASN A 262 27.86 -15.80 -27.13
C ASN A 262 27.30 -16.74 -26.03
N GLU A 263 28.01 -16.87 -24.92
CA GLU A 263 27.58 -17.57 -23.69
C GLU A 263 27.18 -16.55 -22.63
N LEU A 264 26.49 -16.98 -21.58
CA LEU A 264 26.17 -16.10 -20.44
C LEU A 264 27.46 -15.49 -19.89
N HIS A 265 27.46 -14.17 -19.72
CA HIS A 265 28.64 -13.52 -19.14
C HIS A 265 28.86 -14.04 -17.72
N SER A 266 30.11 -14.07 -17.26
CA SER A 266 30.47 -14.84 -16.06
C SER A 266 29.78 -14.35 -14.79
N GLY A 267 29.38 -13.07 -14.73
CA GLY A 267 28.59 -12.54 -13.63
C GLY A 267 27.28 -13.30 -13.44
N VAL A 268 26.40 -13.26 -14.46
CA VAL A 268 25.12 -13.98 -14.48
C VAL A 268 25.31 -15.49 -14.38
N ALA A 269 26.27 -16.07 -15.11
CA ALA A 269 26.51 -17.51 -15.09
C ALA A 269 26.87 -18.01 -13.69
N ASN A 270 27.76 -17.30 -12.98
CA ASN A 270 28.16 -17.65 -11.61
C ASN A 270 27.02 -17.45 -10.61
N THR A 271 26.19 -16.42 -10.78
CA THR A 271 25.01 -16.21 -9.94
C THR A 271 24.00 -17.35 -10.10
N ILE A 272 23.74 -17.79 -11.33
CA ILE A 272 22.86 -18.94 -11.60
C ILE A 272 23.43 -20.22 -10.96
N ALA A 273 24.73 -20.46 -11.11
CA ALA A 273 25.36 -21.68 -10.63
C ALA A 273 25.45 -21.75 -9.09
N ASN A 274 25.74 -20.64 -8.42
CA ASN A 274 26.09 -20.62 -6.99
C ASN A 274 25.04 -19.95 -6.09
N GLY A 275 23.97 -19.39 -6.65
CA GLY A 275 22.98 -18.59 -5.90
C GLY A 275 23.42 -17.15 -5.59
N GLY A 276 24.66 -16.80 -5.92
CA GLY A 276 25.22 -15.48 -5.76
C GLY A 276 26.63 -15.42 -6.34
N ASN A 277 27.10 -14.22 -6.65
CA ASN A 277 28.46 -13.97 -7.14
C ASN A 277 28.96 -12.65 -6.55
N LEU A 278 30.13 -12.62 -5.92
CA LEU A 278 30.77 -11.37 -5.53
C LEU A 278 32.14 -11.33 -6.18
N GLN A 279 32.33 -10.40 -7.12
CA GLN A 279 33.59 -10.24 -7.82
C GLN A 279 33.93 -8.77 -7.92
N VAL A 280 34.80 -8.33 -7.00
CA VAL A 280 35.24 -6.93 -6.91
C VAL A 280 36.71 -6.71 -7.23
N THR A 281 37.46 -7.77 -7.50
CA THR A 281 38.92 -7.71 -7.71
C THR A 281 39.29 -7.68 -9.19
N PHE A 282 40.42 -7.04 -9.51
CA PHE A 282 41.01 -7.10 -10.86
C PHE A 282 41.33 -8.56 -11.25
N PRO A 283 41.07 -8.99 -12.50
CA PRO A 283 40.66 -8.19 -13.68
C PRO A 283 39.15 -7.96 -13.83
N GLY A 284 38.33 -8.32 -12.83
CA GLY A 284 36.88 -8.30 -12.96
C GLY A 284 36.38 -9.35 -13.96
N TYR A 285 35.18 -9.14 -14.49
CA TYR A 285 34.59 -9.94 -15.55
C TYR A 285 34.09 -9.07 -16.69
N ALA A 286 33.88 -9.68 -17.86
CA ALA A 286 33.23 -9.01 -18.98
C ALA A 286 31.72 -8.94 -18.70
N ASP A 287 31.12 -7.77 -18.87
CA ASP A 287 29.68 -7.62 -18.98
C ASP A 287 29.18 -7.97 -20.40
N TYR A 288 27.88 -7.79 -20.65
CA TYR A 288 27.26 -8.02 -21.95
C TYR A 288 27.69 -7.02 -23.05
N ARG A 289 28.52 -6.03 -22.71
CA ARG A 289 29.14 -5.08 -23.65
C ARG A 289 30.64 -5.37 -23.84
N HIS A 290 31.13 -6.43 -23.20
CA HIS A 290 32.55 -6.80 -23.13
C HIS A 290 33.43 -5.72 -22.46
N ILE A 291 32.88 -5.03 -21.46
CA ILE A 291 33.55 -4.04 -20.62
C ILE A 291 33.96 -4.69 -19.29
N PRO A 292 35.16 -4.37 -18.74
CA PRO A 292 35.58 -4.92 -17.46
C PRO A 292 34.78 -4.31 -16.31
N VAL A 293 33.95 -5.13 -15.67
CA VAL A 293 33.09 -4.73 -14.56
C VAL A 293 33.42 -5.51 -13.28
N VAL A 294 32.94 -4.97 -12.18
CA VAL A 294 32.91 -5.59 -10.86
C VAL A 294 31.53 -5.46 -10.27
N GLY A 295 31.13 -6.40 -9.41
CA GLY A 295 29.82 -6.31 -8.79
C GLY A 295 29.41 -7.50 -7.97
N LYS A 296 28.12 -7.49 -7.60
CA LYS A 296 27.43 -8.55 -6.89
C LYS A 296 26.24 -9.03 -7.72
N GLY A 297 26.15 -10.33 -7.90
CA GLY A 297 24.95 -11.02 -8.34
C GLY A 297 24.29 -11.79 -7.19
N VAL A 298 22.96 -11.82 -7.19
CA VAL A 298 22.15 -12.43 -6.14
C VAL A 298 20.93 -13.11 -6.75
N THR A 299 20.62 -14.30 -6.24
CA THR A 299 19.37 -15.02 -6.53
C THR A 299 18.31 -14.67 -5.49
N PHE A 300 17.09 -14.39 -5.93
CA PHE A 300 15.96 -14.10 -5.06
C PHE A 300 14.64 -14.61 -5.66
N GLN A 301 13.59 -14.61 -4.85
CA GLN A 301 12.24 -14.98 -5.24
C GLN A 301 11.27 -13.96 -4.65
N MET A 302 10.45 -13.37 -5.50
CA MET A 302 9.47 -12.37 -5.08
C MET A 302 8.34 -13.01 -4.25
N PRO A 303 7.71 -12.26 -3.32
CA PRO A 303 6.55 -12.73 -2.59
C PRO A 303 5.48 -13.30 -3.54
N HIS A 304 5.03 -14.52 -3.23
CA HIS A 304 4.04 -15.26 -4.01
C HIS A 304 4.45 -15.63 -5.45
N SER A 305 5.71 -15.45 -5.86
CA SER A 305 6.20 -15.97 -7.15
C SER A 305 6.64 -17.43 -7.01
N LEU A 306 6.50 -18.23 -8.07
CA LEU A 306 7.13 -19.55 -8.17
C LEU A 306 8.43 -19.55 -9.00
N ASP A 307 8.64 -18.47 -9.75
CA ASP A 307 9.82 -18.25 -10.56
C ASP A 307 11.00 -17.83 -9.68
N VAL A 308 12.22 -18.24 -10.06
CA VAL A 308 13.45 -17.82 -9.38
C VAL A 308 14.16 -16.80 -10.27
N TRP A 309 14.45 -15.65 -9.69
CA TRP A 309 15.01 -14.51 -10.37
C TRP A 309 16.43 -14.23 -9.89
N GLY A 310 17.20 -13.57 -10.74
CA GLY A 310 18.54 -13.10 -10.44
C GLY A 310 18.60 -11.60 -10.62
N MET A 311 19.48 -10.94 -9.88
CA MET A 311 19.80 -9.53 -10.07
C MET A 311 21.31 -9.36 -10.05
N MET A 312 21.82 -8.56 -10.98
CA MET A 312 23.19 -8.05 -10.97
C MET A 312 23.19 -6.60 -10.53
N CYS A 313 24.16 -6.25 -9.70
CA CYS A 313 24.52 -4.88 -9.35
C CYS A 313 26.01 -4.72 -9.68
N GLU A 314 26.32 -4.05 -10.79
CA GLU A 314 27.67 -3.96 -11.33
C GLU A 314 28.06 -2.52 -11.69
N ALA A 315 29.36 -2.27 -11.75
CA ALA A 315 29.93 -1.01 -12.21
C ALA A 315 31.26 -1.26 -12.90
N ASP A 316 31.69 -0.33 -13.76
CA ASP A 316 32.96 -0.44 -14.45
C ASP A 316 34.11 -0.50 -13.45
N LEU A 317 34.98 -1.49 -13.60
CA LEU A 317 36.20 -1.64 -12.79
C LEU A 317 37.03 -0.35 -12.81
N ALA A 318 37.00 0.37 -13.95
CA ALA A 318 37.66 1.64 -14.13
C ALA A 318 37.13 2.72 -13.18
N GLU A 319 35.81 2.82 -12.98
CA GLU A 319 35.18 3.81 -12.10
C GLU A 319 35.39 3.45 -10.63
N VAL A 320 35.12 2.20 -10.25
CA VAL A 320 35.25 1.70 -8.87
C VAL A 320 36.64 1.98 -8.31
N TYR A 321 37.68 1.71 -9.10
CA TYR A 321 39.07 1.92 -8.70
C TYR A 321 39.66 3.28 -9.16
N ARG A 322 38.84 4.22 -9.66
CA ARG A 322 39.33 5.54 -10.14
C ARG A 322 39.69 6.49 -9.01
N THR A 323 39.27 6.20 -7.78
CA THR A 323 39.50 7.04 -6.60
C THR A 323 40.99 7.29 -6.41
N ARG A 324 41.34 8.52 -6.06
CA ARG A 324 42.71 8.94 -5.76
C ARG A 324 42.73 9.52 -4.36
N SER A 325 43.45 8.83 -3.48
CA SER A 325 43.54 9.25 -2.10
C SER A 325 44.07 10.69 -1.98
N ILE A 326 43.49 11.45 -1.06
CA ILE A 326 44.01 12.76 -0.67
C ILE A 326 45.46 12.65 -0.24
N GLY A 327 45.80 11.60 0.52
CA GLY A 327 47.17 11.35 0.98
C GLY A 327 48.15 11.16 -0.19
N LEU A 328 47.75 10.39 -1.20
CA LEU A 328 48.54 10.17 -2.41
C LEU A 328 48.72 11.47 -3.22
N THR A 329 47.65 12.25 -3.37
CA THR A 329 47.67 13.54 -4.09
C THR A 329 48.54 14.58 -3.38
N PHE A 330 48.50 14.61 -2.05
CA PHE A 330 49.33 15.47 -1.22
C PHE A 330 50.79 15.02 -1.28
N GLY A 331 51.04 13.72 -1.19
CA GLY A 331 52.36 13.12 -1.34
C GLY A 331 53.02 13.49 -2.67
N TYR A 332 52.31 13.37 -3.80
CA TYR A 332 52.85 13.78 -5.09
C TYR A 332 53.12 15.28 -5.17
N SER A 333 52.23 16.12 -4.63
CA SER A 333 52.42 17.57 -4.63
C SER A 333 53.65 17.95 -3.78
N PHE A 334 53.83 17.30 -2.62
CA PHE A 334 54.98 17.49 -1.74
C PHE A 334 56.28 17.00 -2.37
N MET A 335 56.30 15.80 -2.94
CA MET A 335 57.48 15.25 -3.62
C MET A 335 57.89 16.11 -4.82
N THR A 336 56.93 16.59 -5.60
CA THR A 336 57.19 17.50 -6.73
C THR A 336 57.77 18.83 -6.24
N PHE A 337 57.20 19.38 -5.16
CA PHE A 337 57.70 20.60 -4.52
C PHE A 337 59.13 20.45 -4.00
N MET A 338 59.45 19.33 -3.34
CA MET A 338 60.79 19.01 -2.84
C MET A 338 61.79 18.79 -3.97
N LEU A 339 61.42 18.02 -5.00
CA LEU A 339 62.32 17.73 -6.13
C LEU A 339 62.62 18.99 -6.94
N THR A 340 61.62 19.84 -7.16
CA THR A 340 61.81 21.15 -7.81
C THR A 340 62.70 22.06 -6.97
N ASN A 341 62.59 22.01 -5.63
CA ASN A 341 63.48 22.76 -4.75
C ASN A 341 64.93 22.30 -4.84
N VAL A 342 65.18 20.98 -4.86
CA VAL A 342 66.52 20.40 -5.01
C VAL A 342 67.14 20.80 -6.35
N VAL A 343 66.38 20.69 -7.44
CA VAL A 343 66.84 21.11 -8.78
C VAL A 343 67.13 22.60 -8.83
N LEU A 344 66.25 23.43 -8.25
CA LEU A 344 66.46 24.87 -8.16
C LEU A 344 67.73 25.19 -7.37
N PHE A 345 67.93 24.55 -6.22
CA PHE A 345 69.13 24.74 -5.40
C PHE A 345 70.40 24.40 -6.20
N GLN A 346 70.44 23.24 -6.87
CA GLN A 346 71.59 22.83 -7.68
C GLN A 346 71.88 23.81 -8.82
N LEU A 347 70.83 24.29 -9.51
CA LEU A 347 70.97 25.27 -10.58
C LEU A 347 71.57 26.59 -10.06
N MET A 348 71.15 27.05 -8.89
CA MET A 348 71.66 28.29 -8.29
C MET A 348 73.13 28.15 -7.85
N THR A 349 73.53 26.97 -7.37
CA THR A 349 74.93 26.68 -7.05
C THR A 349 75.79 26.61 -8.31
N ASP A 350 75.30 26.01 -9.39
CA ASP A 350 76.04 25.91 -10.67
C ASP A 350 76.22 27.28 -11.35
N LEU A 351 75.31 28.24 -11.07
CA LEU A 351 75.40 29.64 -11.50
C LEU A 351 76.26 30.52 -10.58
N ASN A 352 76.94 29.94 -9.58
CA ASN A 352 77.78 30.64 -8.60
C ASN A 352 77.07 31.80 -7.86
N MET A 353 75.77 31.67 -7.56
CA MET A 353 75.08 32.68 -6.76
C MET A 353 75.62 32.76 -5.32
N PRO A 354 75.67 33.96 -4.71
CA PRO A 354 76.09 34.13 -3.32
C PRO A 354 75.10 33.44 -2.36
N ALA A 355 75.60 32.93 -1.24
CA ALA A 355 74.80 32.18 -0.25
C ALA A 355 73.54 32.94 0.23
N ILE A 356 73.66 34.26 0.42
CA ILE A 356 72.52 35.12 0.81
C ILE A 356 71.43 35.14 -0.27
N GLY A 357 71.82 35.16 -1.56
CA GLY A 357 70.88 35.11 -2.67
C GLY A 357 70.13 33.78 -2.76
N ILE A 358 70.84 32.67 -2.55
CA ILE A 358 70.23 31.32 -2.51
C ILE A 358 69.20 31.22 -1.37
N LEU A 359 69.53 31.77 -0.20
CA LEU A 359 68.64 31.75 0.96
C LEU A 359 67.36 32.56 0.70
N LEU A 360 67.47 33.76 0.11
CA LEU A 360 66.31 34.61 -0.21
C LEU A 360 65.37 33.95 -1.22
N VAL A 361 65.91 33.33 -2.28
CA VAL A 361 65.07 32.65 -3.28
C VAL A 361 64.42 31.39 -2.71
N ASN A 362 65.14 30.60 -1.90
CA ASN A 362 64.54 29.46 -1.22
C ASN A 362 63.41 29.88 -0.27
N PHE A 363 63.62 30.97 0.50
CA PHE A 363 62.58 31.52 1.36
C PHE A 363 61.33 31.94 0.56
N LEU A 364 61.53 32.64 -0.57
CA LEU A 364 60.42 33.03 -1.44
C LEU A 364 59.71 31.82 -2.07
N TYR A 365 60.48 30.81 -2.50
CA TYR A 365 59.94 29.57 -3.05
C TYR A 365 59.08 28.82 -2.04
N VAL A 366 59.53 28.72 -0.78
CA VAL A 366 58.76 28.09 0.30
C VAL A 366 57.49 28.87 0.61
N MET A 367 57.56 30.21 0.68
CA MET A 367 56.39 31.07 0.88
C MET A 367 55.35 30.90 -0.24
N LEU A 368 55.77 31.00 -1.51
CA LEU A 368 54.88 30.88 -2.67
C LEU A 368 54.32 29.46 -2.82
N GLY A 369 55.17 28.44 -2.62
CA GLY A 369 54.76 27.04 -2.65
C GLY A 369 53.77 26.70 -1.55
N GLY A 370 54.01 27.19 -0.32
CA GLY A 370 53.08 27.05 0.80
C GLY A 370 51.74 27.73 0.52
N TYR A 371 51.75 28.97 0.01
CA TYR A 371 50.54 29.68 -0.39
C TYR A 371 49.74 28.91 -1.45
N PHE A 372 50.40 28.47 -2.53
CA PHE A 372 49.75 27.71 -3.59
C PHE A 372 49.21 26.35 -3.11
N PHE A 373 49.93 25.67 -2.22
CA PHE A 373 49.49 24.42 -1.61
C PHE A 373 48.22 24.63 -0.78
N ILE A 374 48.16 25.69 0.04
CA ILE A 374 46.97 26.02 0.82
C ILE A 374 45.79 26.33 -0.10
N GLU A 375 45.97 27.23 -1.06
CA GLU A 375 44.90 27.68 -1.97
C GLU A 375 44.37 26.56 -2.87
N ARG A 376 45.25 25.73 -3.44
CA ARG A 376 44.86 24.71 -4.44
C ARG A 376 44.59 23.32 -3.86
N ARG A 377 45.14 22.98 -2.69
CA ARG A 377 45.00 21.64 -2.10
C ARG A 377 44.15 21.64 -0.83
N ILE A 378 44.40 22.55 0.10
CA ILE A 378 43.74 22.54 1.42
C ILE A 378 42.36 23.20 1.36
N LYS A 379 42.25 24.42 0.83
CA LYS A 379 40.99 25.19 0.84
C LYS A 379 39.80 24.44 0.21
N PRO A 380 39.92 23.79 -0.97
CA PRO A 380 38.80 23.07 -1.57
C PRO A 380 38.28 21.94 -0.68
N ILE A 381 39.18 21.22 -0.02
CA ILE A 381 38.82 20.12 0.91
C ILE A 381 38.09 20.68 2.13
N VAL A 382 38.60 21.77 2.71
CA VAL A 382 37.96 22.42 3.87
C VAL A 382 36.56 22.93 3.51
N GLU A 383 36.40 23.48 2.31
CA GLU A 383 35.11 23.95 1.83
C GLU A 383 34.12 22.80 1.60
N GLN A 384 34.55 21.70 0.96
CA GLN A 384 33.74 20.49 0.79
C GLN A 384 33.28 19.92 2.13
N VAL A 385 34.20 19.77 3.09
CA VAL A 385 33.86 19.27 4.44
C VAL A 385 32.88 20.19 5.13
N ARG A 386 33.09 21.51 5.07
CA ARG A 386 32.17 22.50 5.65
C ARG A 386 30.78 22.43 5.01
N THR A 387 30.69 22.23 3.69
CA THR A 387 29.41 22.06 2.99
C THR A 387 28.71 20.77 3.42
N MET A 388 29.43 19.65 3.55
CA MET A 388 28.88 18.39 4.06
C MET A 388 28.40 18.52 5.50
N THR A 389 29.17 19.19 6.38
CA THR A 389 28.74 19.46 7.75
C THR A 389 27.46 20.28 7.79
N LYS A 390 27.34 21.33 6.97
CA LYS A 390 26.12 22.14 6.88
C LYS A 390 24.92 21.32 6.40
N ALA A 391 25.11 20.47 5.39
CA ALA A 391 24.04 19.60 4.88
C ALA A 391 23.53 18.66 5.98
N VAL A 392 24.42 17.96 6.67
CA VAL A 392 24.05 17.07 7.78
C VAL A 392 23.41 17.83 8.94
N GLN A 393 23.93 19.01 9.30
CA GLN A 393 23.37 19.86 10.36
C GLN A 393 21.94 20.30 10.05
N GLN A 394 21.66 20.73 8.82
CA GLN A 394 20.31 21.16 8.40
C GLN A 394 19.29 20.03 8.51
N ILE A 395 19.69 18.79 8.23
CA ILE A 395 18.81 17.64 8.36
C ILE A 395 18.62 17.28 9.86
N ALA A 396 19.69 17.31 10.65
CA ALA A 396 19.65 16.97 12.07
C ALA A 396 18.84 17.95 12.93
N GLU A 397 18.75 19.23 12.55
CA GLU A 397 17.99 20.26 13.27
C GLU A 397 16.46 20.17 13.05
N GLY A 398 15.96 19.19 12.27
CA GLY A 398 14.56 18.78 12.28
C GLY A 398 13.58 19.64 11.47
N GLY A 399 14.07 20.45 10.53
CA GLY A 399 13.28 21.29 9.64
C GLY A 399 13.97 21.52 8.29
N GLY A 400 14.71 20.52 7.82
CA GLY A 400 15.58 20.62 6.66
C GLY A 400 14.84 20.47 5.34
N ASP A 401 15.30 21.22 4.34
CA ASP A 401 14.93 21.05 2.94
C ASP A 401 15.65 19.81 2.38
N LEU A 402 14.91 18.68 2.28
CA LEU A 402 15.42 17.41 1.79
C LEU A 402 15.52 17.35 0.27
N THR A 403 15.30 18.47 -0.43
CA THR A 403 15.55 18.58 -1.87
C THR A 403 16.99 19.01 -2.18
N ARG A 404 17.73 19.52 -1.17
CA ARG A 404 19.11 19.96 -1.37
C ARG A 404 20.08 18.80 -1.49
N ARG A 405 20.98 18.88 -2.47
CA ARG A 405 22.06 17.91 -2.70
C ARG A 405 23.41 18.61 -2.69
N ILE A 406 24.44 17.85 -2.33
CA ILE A 406 25.83 18.24 -2.55
C ILE A 406 26.05 18.35 -4.07
N PRO A 407 26.50 19.51 -4.58
CA PRO A 407 26.73 19.73 -6.01
C PRO A 407 27.74 18.75 -6.63
N GLU A 408 27.54 18.35 -7.88
CA GLU A 408 28.40 17.38 -8.58
C GLU A 408 29.86 17.85 -8.72
N ASP A 409 30.10 19.15 -8.88
CA ASP A 409 31.45 19.74 -8.95
C ASP A 409 32.23 19.55 -7.63
N MET A 410 31.52 19.31 -6.52
CA MET A 410 32.11 18.98 -5.22
C MET A 410 32.28 17.47 -4.98
N LEU A 411 31.73 16.60 -5.84
CA LEU A 411 31.81 15.13 -5.72
C LEU A 411 33.11 14.58 -6.32
N THR A 412 34.25 15.11 -5.88
CA THR A 412 35.57 14.75 -6.39
C THR A 412 35.90 13.26 -6.26
N ARG A 413 36.86 12.78 -7.07
CA ARG A 413 37.30 11.37 -7.10
C ARG A 413 38.27 11.03 -5.96
N ASN A 414 37.89 11.37 -4.74
CA ASN A 414 38.65 11.15 -3.51
C ASN A 414 37.70 10.74 -2.38
N GLU A 415 38.24 10.52 -1.18
CA GLU A 415 37.48 10.10 0.00
C GLU A 415 36.38 11.10 0.37
N ILE A 416 36.63 12.40 0.19
CA ILE A 416 35.67 13.46 0.55
C ILE A 416 34.52 13.52 -0.45
N GLY A 417 34.77 13.42 -1.75
CA GLY A 417 33.68 13.34 -2.73
C GLY A 417 32.88 12.04 -2.61
N MET A 418 33.50 10.93 -2.18
CA MET A 418 32.80 9.70 -1.83
C MET A 418 31.86 9.91 -0.63
N MET A 419 32.31 10.60 0.42
CA MET A 419 31.45 11.01 1.52
C MET A 419 30.27 11.87 1.04
N GLY A 420 30.49 12.78 0.09
CA GLY A 420 29.43 13.60 -0.51
C GLY A 420 28.35 12.78 -1.23
N ARG A 421 28.75 11.75 -2.01
CA ARG A 421 27.81 10.81 -2.65
C ARG A 421 26.97 10.06 -1.61
N TRP A 422 27.60 9.61 -0.53
CA TRP A 422 26.88 8.96 0.57
C TRP A 422 25.94 9.88 1.32
N VAL A 423 26.31 11.15 1.51
CA VAL A 423 25.41 12.16 2.09
C VAL A 423 24.19 12.34 1.19
N ASN A 424 24.35 12.48 -0.13
CA ASN A 424 23.23 12.59 -1.06
C ASN A 424 22.30 11.36 -0.99
N ASN A 425 22.86 10.15 -1.08
CA ASN A 425 22.09 8.91 -0.94
C ASN A 425 21.32 8.84 0.39
N PHE A 426 21.93 9.29 1.47
CA PHE A 426 21.26 9.38 2.77
C PHE A 426 20.08 10.35 2.72
N VAL A 427 20.26 11.56 2.16
CA VAL A 427 19.16 12.54 2.00
C VAL A 427 18.03 11.97 1.14
N ASP A 428 18.34 11.26 0.06
CA ASP A 428 17.36 10.63 -0.82
C ASP A 428 16.53 9.57 -0.12
N SER A 429 17.18 8.69 0.64
CA SER A 429 16.50 7.68 1.45
C SER A 429 15.53 8.32 2.45
N GLN A 430 15.95 9.39 3.12
CA GLN A 430 15.08 10.14 4.04
C GLN A 430 13.92 10.83 3.32
N ASN A 431 14.17 11.47 2.18
CA ASN A 431 13.14 12.11 1.36
C ASN A 431 12.07 11.09 0.92
N HIS A 432 12.49 9.90 0.48
CA HIS A 432 11.57 8.85 0.07
C HIS A 432 10.70 8.32 1.23
N LEU A 433 11.31 8.07 2.39
CA LEU A 433 10.57 7.62 3.58
C LEU A 433 9.53 8.67 4.02
N LEU A 434 9.93 9.94 4.10
CA LEU A 434 9.03 11.03 4.51
C LEU A 434 7.94 11.29 3.46
N ALA A 435 8.24 11.14 2.17
CA ALA A 435 7.22 11.20 1.10
C ALA A 435 6.17 10.12 1.29
N LYS A 436 6.60 8.87 1.56
CA LYS A 436 5.70 7.74 1.82
C LYS A 436 4.84 8.00 3.06
N VAL A 437 5.41 8.51 4.15
CA VAL A 437 4.64 8.87 5.35
C VAL A 437 3.63 10.00 5.02
N LYS A 438 4.03 11.06 4.31
CA LYS A 438 3.15 12.17 3.91
C LYS A 438 1.96 11.72 3.08
N GLU A 439 2.20 10.88 2.07
CA GLU A 439 1.16 10.29 1.23
C GLU A 439 0.20 9.46 2.09
N THR A 440 0.75 8.63 2.96
CA THR A 440 0.01 7.75 3.86
C THR A 440 -0.86 8.56 4.83
N THR A 441 -0.31 9.60 5.47
CA THR A 441 -1.06 10.49 6.36
C THR A 441 -2.18 11.23 5.61
N THR A 442 -1.94 11.65 4.36
CA THR A 442 -2.96 12.29 3.53
C THR A 442 -4.12 11.34 3.24
N ARG A 443 -3.82 10.08 2.92
CA ARG A 443 -4.83 9.03 2.76
C ARG A 443 -5.64 8.85 4.04
N VAL A 444 -4.99 8.74 5.19
CA VAL A 444 -5.70 8.62 6.49
C VAL A 444 -6.59 9.82 6.79
N LEU A 445 -6.15 11.06 6.48
CA LEU A 445 -6.99 12.25 6.63
C LEU A 445 -8.25 12.17 5.77
N GLN A 446 -8.12 11.76 4.52
CA GLN A 446 -9.26 11.59 3.62
C GLN A 446 -10.22 10.51 4.13
N THR A 447 -9.69 9.37 4.56
CA THR A 447 -10.49 8.28 5.13
C THR A 447 -11.19 8.72 6.43
N ASN A 448 -10.55 9.53 7.27
CA ASN A 448 -11.15 10.07 8.50
C ASN A 448 -12.30 11.05 8.20
N VAL A 449 -12.23 11.83 7.11
CA VAL A 449 -13.35 12.68 6.66
C VAL A 449 -14.55 11.81 6.26
N VAL A 450 -14.33 10.75 5.48
CA VAL A 450 -15.38 9.80 5.11
C VAL A 450 -15.98 9.13 6.36
N LEU A 451 -15.13 8.73 7.32
CA LEU A 451 -15.57 8.15 8.58
C LEU A 451 -16.49 9.09 9.36
N HIS A 452 -16.13 10.38 9.44
CA HIS A 452 -16.93 11.39 10.12
C HIS A 452 -18.28 11.61 9.43
N GLU A 453 -18.31 11.62 8.09
CA GLU A 453 -19.55 11.74 7.31
C GLU A 453 -20.48 10.55 7.57
N GLN A 454 -19.96 9.33 7.48
CA GLN A 454 -20.74 8.11 7.74
C GLN A 454 -21.23 8.03 9.19
N THR A 455 -20.38 8.39 10.17
CA THR A 455 -20.78 8.39 11.58
C THR A 455 -21.92 9.37 11.83
N SER A 456 -21.88 10.56 11.22
CA SER A 456 -22.95 11.56 11.33
C SER A 456 -24.25 11.08 10.66
N GLN A 457 -24.15 10.40 9.52
CA GLN A 457 -25.31 9.79 8.86
C GLN A 457 -25.97 8.73 9.75
N VAL A 458 -25.18 7.84 10.34
CA VAL A 458 -25.66 6.77 11.22
C VAL A 458 -26.25 7.34 12.52
N GLU A 459 -25.72 8.44 13.05
CA GLU A 459 -26.34 9.15 14.18
C GLU A 459 -27.74 9.68 13.82
N GLY A 460 -27.89 10.28 12.63
CA GLY A 460 -29.19 10.73 12.13
C GLY A 460 -30.18 9.59 11.92
N GLN A 461 -29.73 8.46 11.35
CA GLN A 461 -30.55 7.25 11.21
C GLN A 461 -30.97 6.69 12.57
N SER A 462 -30.06 6.63 13.55
CA SER A 462 -30.38 6.15 14.90
C SER A 462 -31.45 6.99 15.59
N ALA A 463 -31.39 8.32 15.42
CA ALA A 463 -32.42 9.23 15.93
C ALA A 463 -33.78 9.03 15.21
N HIS A 464 -33.76 8.73 13.92
CA HIS A 464 -34.96 8.43 13.15
C HIS A 464 -35.60 7.10 13.60
N VAL A 465 -34.81 6.02 13.70
CA VAL A 465 -35.25 4.73 14.27
C VAL A 465 -35.88 4.95 15.65
N GLN A 466 -35.27 5.76 16.51
CA GLN A 466 -35.82 6.05 17.85
C GLN A 466 -37.21 6.71 17.78
N THR A 467 -37.44 7.60 16.82
CA THR A 467 -38.71 8.30 16.65
C THR A 467 -39.81 7.34 16.20
N GLU A 468 -39.55 6.58 15.12
CA GLU A 468 -40.51 5.59 14.58
C GLU A 468 -40.88 4.53 15.63
N VAL A 469 -39.88 4.04 16.35
CA VAL A 469 -40.08 3.09 17.44
C VAL A 469 -40.96 3.68 18.55
N GLN A 470 -40.81 4.97 18.90
CA GLN A 470 -41.67 5.63 19.88
C GLN A 470 -43.11 5.79 19.39
N GLU A 471 -43.31 6.11 18.12
CA GLU A 471 -44.64 6.26 17.51
C GLU A 471 -45.37 4.91 17.46
N MET A 472 -44.66 3.86 17.01
CA MET A 472 -45.11 2.47 17.08
C MET A 472 -45.56 2.07 18.50
N PHE A 473 -44.80 2.46 19.54
CA PHE A 473 -45.17 2.17 20.93
C PHE A 473 -46.40 2.93 21.41
N ALA A 474 -46.54 4.19 21.03
CA ALA A 474 -47.72 4.97 21.36
C ALA A 474 -48.98 4.34 20.75
N ALA A 475 -48.89 3.85 19.51
CA ALA A 475 -49.96 3.14 18.84
C ALA A 475 -50.33 1.83 19.55
N MET A 476 -49.34 1.00 19.91
CA MET A 476 -49.55 -0.25 20.65
C MET A 476 -50.15 -0.01 22.05
N GLY A 477 -49.70 1.02 22.75
CA GLY A 477 -50.24 1.41 24.05
C GLY A 477 -51.72 1.82 23.97
N GLN A 478 -52.08 2.55 22.92
CA GLN A 478 -53.46 2.94 22.67
C GLN A 478 -54.33 1.73 22.30
N GLN A 479 -53.81 0.79 21.51
CA GLN A 479 -54.50 -0.46 21.17
C GLN A 479 -54.88 -1.25 22.43
N LEU A 480 -53.98 -1.37 23.41
CA LEU A 480 -54.28 -2.05 24.69
C LEU A 480 -55.46 -1.42 25.43
N VAL A 481 -55.60 -0.10 25.37
CA VAL A 481 -56.75 0.61 25.96
C VAL A 481 -58.04 0.22 25.26
N ASP A 482 -58.03 0.18 23.93
CA ASP A 482 -59.21 -0.15 23.13
C ASP A 482 -59.61 -1.62 23.30
N VAL A 483 -58.64 -2.54 23.37
CA VAL A 483 -58.88 -3.97 23.63
C VAL A 483 -59.53 -4.16 25.00
N ARG A 484 -59.08 -3.44 26.02
CA ARG A 484 -59.72 -3.46 27.36
C ARG A 484 -61.14 -2.90 27.33
N GLU A 485 -61.39 -1.86 26.54
CA GLU A 485 -62.76 -1.34 26.35
C GLU A 485 -63.64 -2.38 25.64
N ALA A 486 -63.15 -3.04 24.60
CA ALA A 486 -63.85 -4.11 23.91
C ALA A 486 -64.20 -5.28 24.84
N MET A 487 -63.25 -5.72 25.69
CA MET A 487 -63.52 -6.73 26.73
C MET A 487 -64.65 -6.31 27.66
N SER A 488 -64.62 -5.08 28.15
CA SER A 488 -65.68 -4.57 29.04
C SER A 488 -67.05 -4.56 28.36
N ARG A 489 -67.12 -4.25 27.06
CA ARG A 489 -68.37 -4.30 26.30
C ARG A 489 -68.86 -5.72 26.09
N ILE A 490 -67.98 -6.68 25.81
CA ILE A 490 -68.31 -8.11 25.70
C ILE A 490 -68.86 -8.66 27.01
N ASP A 491 -68.24 -8.32 28.14
CA ASP A 491 -68.76 -8.70 29.46
C ASP A 491 -70.16 -8.10 29.73
N THR A 492 -70.40 -6.87 29.24
CA THR A 492 -71.71 -6.21 29.36
C THR A 492 -72.77 -6.88 28.48
N ILE A 493 -72.41 -7.33 27.27
CA ILE A 493 -73.29 -8.14 26.39
C ILE A 493 -73.69 -9.42 27.13
N ARG A 494 -72.74 -10.14 27.72
CA ARG A 494 -73.01 -11.37 28.49
C ARG A 494 -73.98 -11.12 29.65
N ALA A 495 -73.80 -10.03 30.39
CA ALA A 495 -74.64 -9.69 31.54
C ALA A 495 -76.07 -9.25 31.15
N THR A 496 -76.25 -8.71 29.94
CA THR A 496 -77.54 -8.17 29.46
C THR A 496 -78.27 -9.10 28.50
N MET A 497 -77.65 -10.21 28.08
CA MET A 497 -78.25 -11.25 27.24
C MET A 497 -79.57 -11.79 27.81
N ASP A 498 -79.68 -11.91 29.14
CA ASP A 498 -80.88 -12.41 29.80
C ASP A 498 -82.03 -11.38 29.89
N GLN A 499 -81.77 -10.09 29.64
CA GLN A 499 -82.61 -9.02 30.17
C GLN A 499 -83.34 -8.09 29.19
N LEU A 500 -83.17 -8.19 27.87
CA LEU A 500 -84.05 -7.64 26.80
C LEU A 500 -83.29 -7.67 25.46
N GLU A 501 -83.88 -8.29 24.44
CA GLU A 501 -83.32 -8.45 23.07
C GLU A 501 -82.82 -7.12 22.46
N GLN A 502 -83.51 -6.02 22.75
CA GLN A 502 -83.25 -4.69 22.18
C GLN A 502 -82.00 -3.99 22.75
N GLN A 503 -81.66 -4.21 24.03
CA GLN A 503 -80.46 -3.61 24.65
C GLN A 503 -79.19 -4.34 24.23
N SER A 504 -79.25 -5.67 24.15
CA SER A 504 -78.14 -6.50 23.68
C SER A 504 -77.79 -6.22 22.21
N MET A 505 -78.78 -5.87 21.38
CA MET A 505 -78.52 -5.42 20.00
C MET A 505 -77.75 -4.10 19.90
N GLN A 506 -78.06 -3.13 20.76
CA GLN A 506 -77.31 -1.87 20.81
C GLN A 506 -75.85 -2.10 21.26
N HIS A 507 -75.64 -2.99 22.24
CA HIS A 507 -74.30 -3.35 22.71
C HIS A 507 -73.50 -4.13 21.65
N LEU A 508 -74.15 -4.97 20.84
CA LEU A 508 -73.55 -5.66 19.70
C LEU A 508 -73.04 -4.68 18.63
N VAL A 509 -73.83 -3.66 18.29
CA VAL A 509 -73.41 -2.59 17.34
C VAL A 509 -72.23 -1.79 17.90
N ASP A 510 -72.22 -1.49 19.20
CA ASP A 510 -71.10 -0.81 19.84
C ASP A 510 -69.82 -1.68 19.87
N ALA A 511 -69.96 -2.99 20.12
CA ALA A 511 -68.84 -3.94 20.07
C ALA A 511 -68.28 -4.07 18.64
N GLN A 512 -69.13 -4.17 17.62
CA GLN A 512 -68.71 -4.14 16.21
C GLN A 512 -67.93 -2.86 15.86
N ARG A 513 -68.40 -1.70 16.32
CA ARG A 513 -67.67 -0.44 16.10
C ARG A 513 -66.31 -0.44 16.79
N GLN A 514 -66.21 -0.94 18.02
CA GLN A 514 -64.94 -1.00 18.72
C GLN A 514 -63.96 -1.98 18.08
N VAL A 515 -64.42 -3.15 17.66
CA VAL A 515 -63.58 -4.13 16.95
C VAL A 515 -63.11 -3.60 15.59
N ALA A 516 -63.95 -2.86 14.87
CA ALA A 516 -63.54 -2.15 13.65
C ALA A 516 -62.46 -1.09 13.93
N ASN A 517 -62.59 -0.30 15.00
CA ASN A 517 -61.55 0.66 15.40
C ASN A 517 -60.21 -0.03 15.75
N ILE A 518 -60.26 -1.18 16.43
CA ILE A 518 -59.06 -1.97 16.74
C ILE A 518 -58.43 -2.49 15.43
N ASN A 519 -59.23 -2.92 14.46
CA ASN A 519 -58.74 -3.38 13.16
C ASN A 519 -58.03 -2.28 12.36
N ASP A 520 -58.60 -1.07 12.32
CA ASP A 520 -57.98 0.07 11.65
C ASP A 520 -56.62 0.42 12.30
N LYS A 521 -56.57 0.45 13.64
CA LYS A 521 -55.33 0.69 14.38
C LYS A 521 -54.29 -0.40 14.18
N MET A 522 -54.72 -1.66 14.04
CA MET A 522 -53.81 -2.76 13.74
C MET A 522 -53.20 -2.64 12.36
N THR A 523 -53.95 -2.16 11.38
CA THR A 523 -53.42 -1.88 10.04
C THR A 523 -52.34 -0.80 10.12
N THR A 524 -52.57 0.27 10.88
CA THR A 524 -51.55 1.30 11.12
C THR A 524 -50.31 0.71 11.83
N ILE A 525 -50.48 -0.12 12.86
CA ILE A 525 -49.34 -0.73 13.57
C ILE A 525 -48.51 -1.64 12.64
N VAL A 526 -49.14 -2.36 11.70
CA VAL A 526 -48.42 -3.16 10.69
C VAL A 526 -47.55 -2.27 9.80
N GLU A 527 -48.06 -1.12 9.37
CA GLU A 527 -47.30 -0.15 8.56
C GLU A 527 -46.08 0.38 9.33
N GLU A 528 -46.29 0.84 10.57
CA GLU A 528 -45.24 1.35 11.47
C GLU A 528 -44.15 0.31 11.76
N VAL A 529 -44.53 -0.94 12.03
CA VAL A 529 -43.58 -2.05 12.25
C VAL A 529 -42.75 -2.34 11.00
N THR A 530 -43.38 -2.29 9.82
CA THR A 530 -42.69 -2.54 8.55
C THR A 530 -41.69 -1.42 8.23
N GLU A 531 -42.06 -0.17 8.49
CA GLU A 531 -41.18 0.99 8.34
C GLU A 531 -40.00 0.94 9.31
N ALA A 532 -40.26 0.64 10.59
CA ALA A 532 -39.21 0.45 11.59
C ALA A 532 -38.23 -0.69 11.21
N GLN A 533 -38.72 -1.76 10.60
CA GLN A 533 -37.89 -2.86 10.11
C GLN A 533 -36.96 -2.43 8.98
N LEU A 534 -37.47 -1.68 7.99
CA LEU A 534 -36.68 -1.17 6.86
C LEU A 534 -35.57 -0.22 7.34
N ILE A 535 -35.91 0.74 8.19
CA ILE A 535 -34.95 1.75 8.67
C ILE A 535 -33.88 1.10 9.56
N THR A 536 -34.24 0.11 10.39
CA THR A 536 -33.28 -0.66 11.20
C THR A 536 -32.31 -1.46 10.32
N LYS A 537 -32.78 -2.01 9.20
CA LYS A 537 -31.94 -2.72 8.23
C LYS A 537 -30.94 -1.78 7.55
N ASP A 538 -31.40 -0.62 7.09
CA ASP A 538 -30.55 0.41 6.45
C ASP A 538 -29.49 0.94 7.43
N PHE A 539 -29.86 1.09 8.71
CA PHE A 539 -28.94 1.44 9.79
C PHE A 539 -27.85 0.36 9.96
N SER A 540 -28.22 -0.92 10.01
CA SER A 540 -27.28 -2.04 10.15
C SER A 540 -26.27 -2.10 9.00
N GLU A 541 -26.74 -1.87 7.76
CA GLU A 541 -25.87 -1.77 6.58
C GLU A 541 -24.92 -0.57 6.66
N SER A 542 -25.44 0.60 7.04
CA SER A 542 -24.64 1.82 7.19
C SER A 542 -23.57 1.67 8.29
N SER A 543 -23.87 0.98 9.39
CA SER A 543 -22.91 0.66 10.45
C SER A 543 -21.78 -0.27 9.97
N ARG A 544 -22.09 -1.25 9.11
CA ARG A 544 -21.06 -2.12 8.49
C ARG A 544 -20.13 -1.36 7.56
N ASN A 545 -20.65 -0.36 6.84
CA ASN A 545 -19.80 0.49 6.00
C ASN A 545 -18.77 1.27 6.83
N ILE A 546 -19.11 1.70 8.06
CA ILE A 546 -18.17 2.34 9.00
C ILE A 546 -17.05 1.36 9.38
N GLU A 547 -17.36 0.09 9.64
CA GLU A 547 -16.35 -0.94 9.99
C GLU A 547 -15.27 -1.06 8.92
N GLY A 548 -15.66 -1.10 7.63
CA GLY A 548 -14.72 -1.15 6.52
C GLY A 548 -13.79 0.08 6.45
N VAL A 549 -14.32 1.27 6.74
CA VAL A 549 -13.52 2.51 6.80
C VAL A 549 -12.54 2.49 7.97
N VAL A 550 -12.98 2.03 9.14
CA VAL A 550 -12.13 1.91 10.35
C VAL A 550 -10.99 0.92 10.15
N GLU A 551 -11.26 -0.22 9.51
CA GLU A 551 -10.24 -1.22 9.20
C GLU A 551 -9.20 -0.67 8.20
N SER A 552 -9.64 0.13 7.22
CA SER A 552 -8.72 0.83 6.32
C SER A 552 -7.78 1.78 7.08
N ILE A 553 -8.31 2.57 8.03
CA ILE A 553 -7.47 3.45 8.87
C ILE A 553 -6.49 2.63 9.72
N ARG A 554 -6.95 1.52 10.32
CA ARG A 554 -6.11 0.62 11.12
C ARG A 554 -4.96 0.04 10.30
N ALA A 555 -5.24 -0.48 9.11
CA ALA A 555 -4.24 -1.02 8.21
C ALA A 555 -3.18 0.04 7.84
N ILE A 556 -3.62 1.27 7.60
CA ILE A 556 -2.71 2.37 7.30
C ILE A 556 -1.88 2.80 8.52
N ALA A 557 -2.47 2.82 9.72
CA ALA A 557 -1.76 3.08 10.96
C ALA A 557 -0.69 2.02 11.24
N ASP A 558 -0.98 0.75 10.96
CA ASP A 558 -0.03 -0.35 11.08
C ASP A 558 1.13 -0.21 10.08
N GLN A 559 0.85 0.15 8.83
CA GLN A 559 1.90 0.44 7.83
C GLN A 559 2.78 1.62 8.27
N THR A 560 2.18 2.68 8.78
CA THR A 560 2.91 3.86 9.29
C THR A 560 3.78 3.50 10.50
N ASN A 561 3.26 2.69 11.41
CA ASN A 561 3.99 2.20 12.58
C ASN A 561 5.19 1.31 12.18
N LEU A 562 5.04 0.45 11.17
CA LEU A 562 6.14 -0.36 10.63
C LEU A 562 7.22 0.48 9.96
N LEU A 563 6.83 1.47 9.15
CA LEU A 563 7.78 2.41 8.53
C LEU A 563 8.56 3.18 9.61
N ALA A 564 7.87 3.67 10.63
CA ALA A 564 8.48 4.37 11.75
C ALA A 564 9.40 3.45 12.58
N LEU A 565 9.01 2.20 12.79
CA LEU A 565 9.84 1.22 13.49
C LEU A 565 11.14 0.94 12.73
N ASN A 566 11.07 0.74 11.41
CA ASN A 566 12.25 0.54 10.57
C ASN A 566 13.18 1.77 10.63
N ALA A 567 12.61 2.97 10.57
CA ALA A 567 13.37 4.21 10.73
C ALA A 567 14.02 4.33 12.12
N SER A 568 13.31 3.97 13.20
CA SER A 568 13.85 3.95 14.56
C SER A 568 14.98 2.95 14.74
N ILE A 569 14.87 1.75 14.12
CA ILE A 569 15.92 0.73 14.14
C ILE A 569 17.18 1.27 13.44
N GLU A 570 17.03 1.87 12.27
CA GLU A 570 18.17 2.38 11.52
C GLU A 570 18.82 3.59 12.23
N ALA A 571 18.02 4.44 12.86
CA ALA A 571 18.50 5.54 13.70
C ALA A 571 19.26 5.01 14.94
N ALA A 572 18.78 3.95 15.59
CA ALA A 572 19.48 3.31 16.71
C ALA A 572 20.81 2.68 16.25
N ARG A 573 20.85 2.13 15.04
CA ARG A 573 22.05 1.55 14.42
C ARG A 573 23.12 2.60 14.12
N ALA A 574 22.71 3.83 13.80
CA ALA A 574 23.59 4.99 13.66
C ALA A 574 24.11 5.54 15.01
N GLY A 575 23.66 5.00 16.15
CA GLY A 575 24.15 5.35 17.48
C GLY A 575 23.91 6.82 17.85
N GLU A 576 24.94 7.49 18.38
CA GLU A 576 24.88 8.91 18.76
C GLU A 576 24.53 9.84 17.59
N HIS A 577 24.86 9.43 16.36
CA HIS A 577 24.61 10.20 15.14
C HIS A 577 23.16 10.10 14.64
N GLY A 578 22.41 9.08 15.09
CA GLY A 578 21.01 8.89 14.73
C GLY A 578 20.01 9.54 15.68
N LYS A 579 20.46 10.23 16.75
CA LYS A 579 19.57 10.73 17.82
C LYS A 579 18.45 11.65 17.33
N GLY A 580 18.72 12.58 16.42
CA GLY A 580 17.69 13.48 15.88
C GLY A 580 16.62 12.72 15.09
N PHE A 581 17.05 11.77 14.26
CA PHE A 581 16.15 10.93 13.48
C PHE A 581 15.36 9.95 14.34
N ALA A 582 15.98 9.39 15.38
CA ALA A 582 15.32 8.50 16.32
C ALA A 582 14.16 9.20 17.03
N VAL A 583 14.29 10.49 17.36
CA VAL A 583 13.21 11.27 17.98
C VAL A 583 12.03 11.45 17.02
N VAL A 584 12.28 11.76 15.75
CA VAL A 584 11.21 11.93 14.75
C VAL A 584 10.51 10.59 14.46
N ALA A 585 11.28 9.52 14.28
CA ALA A 585 10.74 8.19 14.05
C ALA A 585 9.91 7.70 15.25
N GLU A 586 10.35 7.97 16.48
CA GLU A 586 9.58 7.62 17.67
C GLU A 586 8.27 8.43 17.79
N GLU A 587 8.28 9.71 17.41
CA GLU A 587 7.06 10.52 17.40
C GLU A 587 6.05 10.03 16.36
N ILE A 588 6.50 9.70 15.13
CA ILE A 588 5.65 9.09 14.10
C ILE A 588 5.08 7.76 14.61
N ARG A 589 5.91 6.93 15.24
CA ARG A 589 5.51 5.63 15.80
C ARG A 589 4.45 5.79 16.89
N LYS A 590 4.64 6.76 17.79
CA LYS A 590 3.68 7.08 18.85
C LYS A 590 2.33 7.49 18.27
N LEU A 591 2.31 8.41 17.31
CA LEU A 591 1.07 8.88 16.65
C LEU A 591 0.38 7.76 15.87
N ALA A 592 1.14 6.87 15.22
CA ALA A 592 0.60 5.69 14.55
C ALA A 592 -0.07 4.72 15.55
N ASN A 593 0.55 4.47 16.70
CA ASN A 593 -0.03 3.64 17.76
C ASN A 593 -1.26 4.29 18.41
N GLU A 594 -1.26 5.61 18.61
CA GLU A 594 -2.43 6.36 19.09
C GLU A 594 -3.60 6.26 18.08
N THR A 595 -3.31 6.36 16.78
CA THR A 595 -4.31 6.16 15.72
C THR A 595 -4.86 4.74 15.75
N LYS A 596 -4.00 3.72 15.88
CA LYS A 596 -4.40 2.31 16.00
C LYS A 596 -5.30 2.07 17.22
N SER A 597 -4.93 2.64 18.36
CA SER A 597 -5.72 2.55 19.59
C SER A 597 -7.11 3.15 19.38
N ALA A 598 -7.19 4.35 18.80
CA ALA A 598 -8.46 5.00 18.50
C ALA A 598 -9.33 4.17 17.54
N THR A 599 -8.75 3.63 16.46
CA THR A 599 -9.51 2.74 15.55
C THR A 599 -9.99 1.46 16.22
N THR A 600 -9.24 0.95 17.20
CA THR A 600 -9.64 -0.26 17.93
C THR A 600 -10.78 0.01 18.90
N GLU A 601 -10.74 1.14 19.59
CA GLU A 601 -11.86 1.59 20.41
C GLU A 601 -13.12 1.80 19.54
N ILE A 602 -12.98 2.35 18.32
CA ILE A 602 -14.10 2.50 17.39
C ILE A 602 -14.67 1.14 16.97
N ASP A 603 -13.83 0.19 16.56
CA ASP A 603 -14.22 -1.18 16.17
C ASP A 603 -14.98 -1.91 17.30
N ASP A 604 -14.44 -1.89 18.52
CA ASP A 604 -15.12 -2.47 19.70
C ASP A 604 -16.49 -1.83 19.94
N THR A 605 -16.58 -0.52 19.71
CA THR A 605 -17.80 0.27 19.89
C THR A 605 -18.82 -0.03 18.78
N LEU A 606 -18.38 -0.24 17.53
CA LEU A 606 -19.24 -0.64 16.41
C LEU A 606 -19.80 -2.05 16.59
N ARG A 607 -19.02 -2.99 17.14
CA ARG A 607 -19.52 -4.33 17.48
C ARG A 607 -20.65 -4.29 18.51
N GLN A 608 -20.60 -3.35 19.45
CA GLN A 608 -21.69 -3.12 20.40
C GLN A 608 -22.93 -2.55 19.71
N ILE A 609 -22.74 -1.63 18.75
CA ILE A 609 -23.83 -1.08 17.93
C ILE A 609 -24.50 -2.19 17.11
N GLU A 610 -23.72 -3.06 16.46
CA GLU A 610 -24.24 -4.17 15.67
C GLU A 610 -25.05 -5.14 16.53
N GLY A 611 -24.55 -5.50 17.72
CA GLY A 611 -25.27 -6.34 18.66
C GLY A 611 -26.61 -5.73 19.11
N ASN A 612 -26.63 -4.42 19.39
CA ASN A 612 -27.86 -3.71 19.75
C ASN A 612 -28.82 -3.58 18.55
N ALA A 613 -28.31 -3.32 17.35
CA ALA A 613 -29.10 -3.27 16.12
C ALA A 613 -29.78 -4.62 15.85
N PHE A 614 -29.05 -5.71 16.02
CA PHE A 614 -29.59 -7.06 15.88
C PHE A 614 -30.68 -7.34 16.93
N ALA A 615 -30.47 -6.92 18.18
CA ALA A 615 -31.49 -7.08 19.22
C ALA A 615 -32.77 -6.28 18.90
N VAL A 616 -32.63 -5.07 18.36
CA VAL A 616 -33.75 -4.23 17.90
C VAL A 616 -34.48 -4.90 16.73
N GLU A 617 -33.75 -5.36 15.72
CA GLU A 617 -34.31 -6.06 14.56
C GLU A 617 -35.11 -7.30 14.97
N GLN A 618 -34.56 -8.14 15.84
CA GLN A 618 -35.25 -9.34 16.35
C GLN A 618 -36.53 -9.00 17.10
N ALA A 619 -36.51 -7.93 17.91
CA ALA A 619 -37.69 -7.50 18.65
C ALA A 619 -38.77 -6.89 17.74
N ILE A 620 -38.39 -6.17 16.68
CA ILE A 620 -39.32 -5.67 15.65
C ILE A 620 -39.94 -6.84 14.88
N ILE A 621 -39.14 -7.83 14.45
CA ILE A 621 -39.64 -9.04 13.78
C ILE A 621 -40.62 -9.80 14.69
N HIS A 622 -40.27 -9.98 15.96
CA HIS A 622 -41.16 -10.61 16.94
C HIS A 622 -42.46 -9.83 17.10
N SER A 623 -42.39 -8.50 17.15
CA SER A 623 -43.56 -7.63 17.22
C SER A 623 -44.43 -7.72 15.97
N ALA A 624 -43.85 -7.82 14.78
CA ALA A 624 -44.57 -8.03 13.52
C ALA A 624 -45.43 -9.30 13.55
N VAL A 625 -44.85 -10.42 14.01
CA VAL A 625 -45.56 -11.70 14.13
C VAL A 625 -46.74 -11.62 15.11
N GLU A 626 -46.55 -10.95 16.23
CA GLU A 626 -47.61 -10.77 17.23
C GLU A 626 -48.71 -9.81 16.74
N VAL A 627 -48.34 -8.76 16.00
CA VAL A 627 -49.30 -7.87 15.34
C VAL A 627 -50.11 -8.63 14.28
N GLU A 628 -49.49 -9.44 13.43
CA GLU A 628 -50.21 -10.28 12.45
C GLU A 628 -51.18 -11.26 13.14
N ARG A 629 -50.77 -11.88 14.25
CA ARG A 629 -51.65 -12.74 15.07
C ARG A 629 -52.83 -11.95 15.63
N GLY A 630 -52.58 -10.78 16.18
CA GLY A 630 -53.62 -9.87 16.68
C GLY A 630 -54.63 -9.50 15.60
N ALA A 631 -54.17 -9.21 14.38
CA ALA A 631 -55.03 -8.89 13.24
C ALA A 631 -55.89 -10.10 12.83
N SER A 632 -55.33 -11.31 12.81
CA SER A 632 -56.09 -12.54 12.57
C SER A 632 -57.18 -12.75 13.62
N TYR A 633 -56.86 -12.57 14.90
CA TYR A 633 -57.84 -12.68 15.98
C TYR A 633 -58.98 -11.66 15.84
N ILE A 634 -58.67 -10.43 15.43
CA ILE A 634 -59.70 -9.40 15.19
C ILE A 634 -60.64 -9.80 14.06
N GLY A 635 -60.11 -10.37 12.97
CA GLY A 635 -60.92 -10.90 11.87
C GLY A 635 -61.86 -12.02 12.34
N GLU A 636 -61.39 -12.90 13.23
CA GLU A 636 -62.25 -13.93 13.84
C GLU A 636 -63.33 -13.31 14.74
N VAL A 637 -63.01 -12.29 15.55
CA VAL A 637 -64.01 -11.56 16.36
C VAL A 637 -65.07 -10.89 15.48
N GLN A 638 -64.67 -10.26 14.37
CA GLN A 638 -65.62 -9.67 13.42
C GLN A 638 -66.58 -10.73 12.85
N HIS A 639 -66.05 -11.91 12.48
CA HIS A 639 -66.88 -12.99 11.95
C HIS A 639 -67.90 -13.50 12.99
N VAL A 640 -67.47 -13.67 14.25
CA VAL A 640 -68.37 -14.07 15.35
C VAL A 640 -69.44 -12.99 15.60
N LEU A 641 -69.07 -11.71 15.57
CA LEU A 641 -70.02 -10.60 15.71
C LEU A 641 -71.06 -10.53 14.57
N GLU A 642 -70.66 -10.82 13.34
CA GLU A 642 -71.57 -10.90 12.19
C GLU A 642 -72.55 -12.07 12.32
N GLN A 643 -72.05 -13.25 12.73
CA GLN A 643 -72.89 -14.42 12.97
C GLN A 643 -73.93 -14.16 14.07
N MET A 644 -73.52 -13.54 15.18
CA MET A 644 -74.46 -13.16 16.26
C MET A 644 -75.53 -12.16 15.81
N SER A 645 -75.20 -11.28 14.86
CA SER A 645 -76.16 -10.33 14.29
C SER A 645 -77.18 -11.01 13.35
N HIS A 646 -76.86 -12.17 12.77
CA HIS A 646 -77.70 -12.87 11.80
C HIS A 646 -78.48 -14.06 12.37
N GLU A 647 -77.89 -14.83 13.29
CA GLU A 647 -78.44 -16.10 13.80
C GLU A 647 -79.05 -15.99 15.20
N GLY A 648 -78.90 -14.83 15.86
CA GLY A 648 -79.39 -14.58 17.22
C GLY A 648 -78.34 -14.78 18.31
N GLN A 649 -78.68 -14.35 19.52
CA GLN A 649 -77.79 -14.29 20.68
C GLN A 649 -77.51 -15.68 21.27
N SER A 650 -76.25 -16.10 21.34
CA SER A 650 -75.81 -17.37 21.94
C SER A 650 -74.72 -17.14 23.00
N GLU A 651 -74.88 -17.73 24.19
CA GLU A 651 -73.85 -17.72 25.25
C GLU A 651 -72.49 -18.21 24.74
N GLN A 652 -72.50 -19.19 23.84
CA GLN A 652 -71.30 -19.80 23.27
C GLN A 652 -70.49 -18.83 22.41
N ALA A 653 -71.16 -17.94 21.66
CA ALA A 653 -70.50 -16.93 20.83
C ALA A 653 -69.83 -15.84 21.69
N THR A 654 -70.48 -15.46 22.80
CA THR A 654 -69.93 -14.48 23.76
C THR A 654 -68.72 -15.05 24.51
N GLU A 655 -68.72 -16.35 24.81
CA GLU A 655 -67.58 -17.04 25.42
C GLU A 655 -66.39 -17.16 24.46
N GLN A 656 -66.64 -17.56 23.21
CA GLN A 656 -65.61 -17.57 22.16
C GLN A 656 -64.98 -16.18 21.95
N MET A 657 -65.80 -15.12 21.93
CA MET A 657 -65.32 -13.75 21.75
C MET A 657 -64.42 -13.29 22.89
N ARG A 658 -64.77 -13.65 24.13
CA ARG A 658 -63.95 -13.35 25.30
C ARG A 658 -62.58 -14.01 25.19
N ASP A 659 -62.52 -15.28 24.79
CA ASP A 659 -61.25 -16.01 24.65
C ASP A 659 -60.36 -15.38 23.56
N ILE A 660 -60.94 -14.97 22.43
CA ILE A 660 -60.20 -14.32 21.34
C ILE A 660 -59.71 -12.93 21.75
N VAL A 661 -60.55 -12.10 22.37
CA VAL A 661 -60.13 -10.76 22.85
C VAL A 661 -59.08 -10.85 23.95
N GLN A 662 -59.16 -11.87 24.81
CA GLN A 662 -58.12 -12.14 25.81
C GLN A 662 -56.80 -12.55 25.15
N SER A 663 -56.84 -13.25 24.01
CA SER A 663 -55.65 -13.58 23.20
C SER A 663 -55.05 -12.33 22.53
N ILE A 664 -55.88 -11.40 22.05
CA ILE A 664 -55.44 -10.09 21.53
C ILE A 664 -54.74 -9.28 22.64
N ALA A 665 -55.31 -9.26 23.86
CA ALA A 665 -54.72 -8.56 25.00
C ALA A 665 -53.35 -9.15 25.38
N ALA A 666 -53.21 -10.47 25.40
CA ALA A 666 -51.95 -11.14 25.70
C ALA A 666 -50.86 -10.82 24.66
N SER A 667 -51.21 -10.86 23.37
CA SER A 667 -50.30 -10.51 22.27
C SER A 667 -49.86 -9.03 22.34
N SER A 668 -50.81 -8.14 22.61
CA SER A 668 -50.53 -6.70 22.79
C SER A 668 -49.64 -6.42 24.02
N GLU A 669 -49.81 -7.13 25.13
CA GLU A 669 -48.92 -7.03 26.28
C GLU A 669 -47.50 -7.53 25.97
N GLN A 670 -47.37 -8.56 25.14
CA GLN A 670 -46.07 -9.06 24.71
C GLN A 670 -45.34 -8.04 23.81
N ASN A 671 -46.07 -7.35 22.93
CA ASN A 671 -45.55 -6.26 22.12
C ASN A 671 -45.05 -5.09 22.96
N VAL A 672 -45.79 -4.66 23.99
CA VAL A 672 -45.32 -3.59 24.90
C VAL A 672 -44.05 -3.97 25.67
N ARG A 673 -43.84 -5.26 25.98
CA ARG A 673 -42.59 -5.73 26.59
C ARG A 673 -41.43 -5.72 25.59
N ALA A 674 -41.66 -6.21 24.37
CA ALA A 674 -40.67 -6.15 23.30
C ALA A 674 -40.26 -4.70 23.01
N ALA A 675 -41.24 -3.80 22.99
CA ALA A 675 -41.08 -2.37 22.85
C ALA A 675 -40.13 -1.76 23.89
N THR A 676 -40.36 -2.04 25.17
CA THR A 676 -39.51 -1.52 26.25
C THR A 676 -38.04 -1.94 26.08
N ASN A 677 -37.79 -3.16 25.61
CA ASN A 677 -36.44 -3.64 25.33
C ASN A 677 -35.79 -2.92 24.15
N VAL A 678 -36.56 -2.65 23.09
CA VAL A 678 -36.11 -1.88 21.93
C VAL A 678 -35.78 -0.43 22.32
N GLU A 679 -36.62 0.21 23.15
CA GLU A 679 -36.35 1.58 23.62
C GLU A 679 -35.00 1.68 24.35
N GLN A 680 -34.72 0.70 25.21
CA GLN A 680 -33.46 0.63 25.95
C GLN A 680 -32.27 0.41 25.01
N ALA A 681 -32.37 -0.54 24.09
CA ALA A 681 -31.32 -0.82 23.10
C ALA A 681 -31.03 0.40 22.21
N MET A 682 -32.06 1.16 21.83
CA MET A 682 -31.93 2.40 21.05
C MET A 682 -31.25 3.53 21.84
N LYS A 683 -31.59 3.70 23.13
CA LYS A 683 -30.89 4.68 23.98
C LYS A 683 -29.42 4.35 24.13
N GLU A 684 -29.10 3.08 24.32
CA GLU A 684 -27.71 2.61 24.38
C GLU A 684 -27.00 2.86 23.05
N MET A 685 -27.63 2.53 21.92
CA MET A 685 -27.09 2.77 20.59
C MET A 685 -26.75 4.24 20.34
N LEU A 686 -27.63 5.18 20.69
CA LEU A 686 -27.36 6.62 20.57
C LEU A 686 -26.17 7.07 21.43
N ALA A 687 -26.09 6.60 22.67
CA ALA A 687 -24.97 6.92 23.56
C ALA A 687 -23.64 6.36 23.01
N ILE A 688 -23.70 5.18 22.39
CA ILE A 688 -22.56 4.52 21.76
C ILE A 688 -22.14 5.28 20.49
N MET A 689 -23.08 5.75 19.65
CA MET A 689 -22.80 6.57 18.47
C MET A 689 -22.08 7.88 18.81
N GLN A 690 -22.52 8.57 19.87
CA GLN A 690 -21.83 9.76 20.37
C GLN A 690 -20.40 9.48 20.86
N ARG A 691 -20.11 8.23 21.28
CA ARG A 691 -18.76 7.80 21.60
C ARG A 691 -17.94 7.59 20.34
N VAL A 692 -18.48 6.95 19.30
CA VAL A 692 -17.83 6.79 17.98
C VAL A 692 -17.45 8.15 17.39
N GLN A 693 -18.35 9.14 17.48
CA GLN A 693 -18.09 10.48 16.98
C GLN A 693 -16.89 11.15 17.69
N ARG A 694 -16.84 11.08 19.03
CA ARG A 694 -15.73 11.61 19.82
C ARG A 694 -14.40 10.93 19.52
N GLU A 695 -14.40 9.61 19.33
CA GLU A 695 -13.19 8.87 18.96
C GLU A 695 -12.73 9.18 17.53
N THR A 696 -13.67 9.39 16.61
CA THR A 696 -13.40 9.85 15.24
C THR A 696 -12.72 11.22 15.24
N ASP A 697 -13.22 12.16 16.05
CA ASP A 697 -12.61 13.49 16.24
C ASP A 697 -11.20 13.41 16.84
N ARG A 698 -11.02 12.55 17.86
CA ARG A 698 -9.72 12.30 18.49
C ARG A 698 -8.73 11.75 17.47
N SER A 699 -9.13 10.74 16.69
CA SER A 699 -8.34 10.19 15.59
C SER A 699 -7.95 11.28 14.60
N GLY A 700 -8.91 12.09 14.14
CA GLY A 700 -8.66 13.20 13.22
C GLY A 700 -7.64 14.23 13.74
N LEU A 701 -7.65 14.51 15.05
CA LEU A 701 -6.64 15.39 15.68
C LEU A 701 -5.24 14.78 15.66
N VAL A 702 -5.09 13.50 16.03
CA VAL A 702 -3.80 12.78 16.02
C VAL A 702 -3.23 12.75 14.60
N ILE A 703 -4.06 12.45 13.60
CA ILE A 703 -3.65 12.41 12.19
C ILE A 703 -3.21 13.80 11.70
N ARG A 704 -3.89 14.88 12.10
CA ARG A 704 -3.47 16.25 11.77
C ARG A 704 -2.12 16.60 12.41
N ASN A 705 -1.87 16.18 13.65
CA ASN A 705 -0.57 16.38 14.30
C ASN A 705 0.55 15.61 13.60
N LEU A 706 0.27 14.38 13.12
CA LEU A 706 1.19 13.61 12.29
C LEU A 706 1.49 14.36 10.98
N ALA A 707 0.46 14.86 10.30
CA ALA A 707 0.62 15.63 9.06
C ALA A 707 1.47 16.89 9.28
N GLN A 708 1.24 17.62 10.37
CA GLN A 708 2.04 18.79 10.74
C GLN A 708 3.50 18.43 11.01
N THR A 709 3.77 17.30 11.68
CA THR A 709 5.13 16.84 11.97
C THR A 709 5.87 16.49 10.68
N VAL A 710 5.21 15.81 9.75
CA VAL A 710 5.79 15.44 8.46
C VAL A 710 6.01 16.68 7.58
N ASN A 711 5.08 17.64 7.59
CA ASN A 711 5.18 18.89 6.83
C ASN A 711 6.26 19.86 7.34
N LYS A 712 6.94 19.58 8.47
CA LYS A 712 8.14 20.33 8.87
C LYS A 712 9.32 20.08 7.94
N PHE A 713 9.30 18.97 7.22
CA PHE A 713 10.30 18.62 6.22
C PHE A 713 9.79 19.04 4.84
N ASP A 714 10.63 19.73 4.08
CA ASP A 714 10.34 19.95 2.66
C ASP A 714 10.72 18.68 1.91
N VAL A 715 9.70 18.03 1.35
CA VAL A 715 9.79 16.73 0.68
C VAL A 715 9.27 16.94 -0.73
N GLY A 716 10.14 16.68 -1.71
CA GLY A 716 9.89 16.93 -3.14
C GLY A 716 8.79 16.07 -3.75
#